data_AF-A0A7K0Q9G8-F1
#
_entry.id   AF-A0A7K0Q9G8-F1
#
_cell.length_a   1.000
_cell.length_b   1.000
_cell.length_c   1.000
_cell.angle_alpha   90.00
_cell.angle_beta   90.00
_cell.angle_gamma   90.00
#
_symmetry.space_group_name_H-M   'P 1'
#
loop_
_entity.id
_entity.type
_entity.pdbx_description
1 polymer ?
#
loop_
_entity_poly.entity_id
_entity_poly.type
_entity_poly.pdbx_seq_one_letter_code
_entity_poly.pdbx_strand_id
1 'polypeptide(L)'
;MPAFFDRILRAGEGRLLRELGKVVAVVNGHEARISALSDSELREQTAIFQSRYAQGTSLDDLLPEAFAVVREAAKRTLGQRHYDVQLMGGAALHRGNIAEMRTGEGKTLVATLPSYLNALAGRGVHVVTTNDYLAERDSEWMGRIHRFLGLKVGVILANMSPAERREAYLADITYGTNNEFGFDYLRDNMAWSLEECVQRDHFFAVVDEVDSILIDEARTPLIISGPADKATKWYVEFANHVGKLQRDVHYEIDEKKKTIGILEAGVTKVEELLQIGNLYEAANTPMIGYLNNAVRAKELFKRDKDYVVMNGELLIVDEHTGRMLAGRRYSEGLHQALEAKERIEIKDENQTLATITLQNYFRLYSRLSGMTGTAMTEASEFYQIYKLGVVPIPTNREMVRIDQADLVYKSEIGKFAAVTADIVEKHRKGQPVLVGTVSVEKSEELSAFLRKSGVPHEVLNAKHHEREAAIIARAGVRGAVTVATNMAGRGTDIMLGGNPEFMADFELQRRGISPVDDAEAYEAAWPDEIARQKAAVVKGHEEVIALGGLYVLGTERHESRRIDNQLRGRSGRQGDPGESRFYLSLQDELMRRFNSGMVERFLTAAGIPEDAPIESKMVSNAIRSAQTQVEAQNFEMRKNVLKYDDVMNRQRQVIYGERRMVLEGKDIKDQIADFVRETLSAYVTSATAQGYGEDWDLETLWSALKSIYPVSFTIEEIIESAGSRSGLSTEFLIARIVEDCEKAYAAREENLGAEVMRELERKVLLSVLDRKWREHLYEMDYLQEGIGLRAMAQRDPLVEYQREGYELFSAMMDAIKEEIAGLLFNIEITIESTSNTVTGAGLEAKPLPTTGLQYTAADETGVKTTGEVSRNAPCPCGSGRKFKRCHGAA
;
A
#
# COMPACT_ATOMS: atom_id res chain seq x y z
N MET A 1 -5.91 37.72 15.17
CA MET A 1 -4.73 36.90 15.54
C MET A 1 -4.39 35.75 14.58
N PRO A 2 -5.32 35.03 13.90
CA PRO A 2 -4.93 33.91 13.01
C PRO A 2 -4.23 34.35 11.71
N ALA A 3 -4.56 35.52 11.16
CA ALA A 3 -3.96 36.03 9.93
C ALA A 3 -2.46 36.38 10.02
N PHE A 4 -1.89 36.52 11.22
CA PHE A 4 -0.47 36.85 11.41
C PHE A 4 0.40 35.58 11.43
N PHE A 5 -0.07 34.51 12.08
CA PHE A 5 0.57 33.19 12.04
C PHE A 5 0.50 32.56 10.64
N ASP A 6 -0.64 32.71 9.96
CA ASP A 6 -0.81 32.26 8.58
C ASP A 6 0.15 33.02 7.62
N ARG A 7 0.42 34.31 7.88
CA ARG A 7 1.41 35.11 7.12
C ARG A 7 2.86 34.69 7.35
N ILE A 8 3.19 34.18 8.54
CA ILE A 8 4.53 33.71 8.90
C ILE A 8 4.80 32.32 8.31
N LEU A 9 3.81 31.42 8.32
CA LEU A 9 3.88 30.13 7.62
C LEU A 9 3.95 30.32 6.09
N ARG A 10 3.18 31.26 5.52
CA ARG A 10 3.20 31.61 4.08
C ARG A 10 4.39 32.46 3.64
N ALA A 11 5.24 32.94 4.55
CA ALA A 11 6.38 33.78 4.20
C ALA A 11 7.42 33.04 3.32
N GLY A 12 7.47 31.71 3.41
CA GLY A 12 8.30 30.85 2.54
C GLY A 12 7.66 30.53 1.18
N GLU A 13 6.34 30.36 1.12
CA GLU A 13 5.60 29.99 -0.11
C GLU A 13 5.77 31.03 -1.22
N GLY A 14 5.67 32.33 -0.87
CA GLY A 14 5.83 33.42 -1.82
C GLY A 14 7.24 33.52 -2.41
N ARG A 15 8.26 33.04 -1.69
CA ARG A 15 9.64 32.96 -2.20
C ARG A 15 9.78 31.81 -3.19
N LEU A 16 9.28 30.63 -2.83
CA LEU A 16 9.34 29.45 -3.70
C LEU A 16 8.59 29.68 -5.01
N LEU A 17 7.39 30.26 -4.97
CA LEU A 17 6.62 30.61 -6.18
C LEU A 17 7.36 31.61 -7.08
N ARG A 18 8.07 32.58 -6.50
CA ARG A 18 8.92 33.51 -7.29
C ARG A 18 10.10 32.79 -7.92
N GLU A 19 10.71 31.84 -7.23
CA GLU A 19 11.79 31.01 -7.79
C GLU A 19 11.28 30.13 -8.94
N LEU A 20 10.12 29.49 -8.78
CA LEU A 20 9.47 28.74 -9.86
C LEU A 20 9.13 29.66 -11.04
N GLY A 21 8.64 30.87 -10.79
CA GLY A 21 8.39 31.87 -11.85
C GLY A 21 9.66 32.28 -12.62
N LYS A 22 10.83 32.33 -11.95
CA LYS A 22 12.11 32.55 -12.64
C LYS A 22 12.46 31.38 -13.56
N VAL A 23 12.24 30.14 -13.12
CA VAL A 23 12.46 28.94 -13.95
C VAL A 23 11.57 29.01 -15.20
N VAL A 24 10.28 29.33 -15.04
CA VAL A 24 9.35 29.50 -16.16
C VAL A 24 9.86 30.53 -17.18
N ALA A 25 10.36 31.68 -16.72
CA ALA A 25 10.88 32.71 -17.60
C ALA A 25 12.06 32.20 -18.44
N VAL A 26 12.96 31.39 -17.87
CA VAL A 26 14.08 30.78 -18.60
C VAL A 26 13.58 29.74 -19.60
N VAL A 27 12.65 28.86 -19.20
CA VAL A 27 12.03 27.86 -20.11
C VAL A 27 11.37 28.56 -21.31
N ASN A 28 10.61 29.64 -21.06
CA ASN A 28 9.98 30.45 -22.11
C ASN A 28 11.02 31.07 -23.05
N GLY A 29 12.19 31.48 -22.52
CA GLY A 29 13.30 31.99 -23.32
C GLY A 29 13.87 31.01 -24.33
N HIS A 30 13.73 29.70 -24.11
CA HIS A 30 14.18 28.65 -25.04
C HIS A 30 13.17 28.33 -26.16
N GLU A 31 11.91 28.76 -26.04
CA GLU A 31 10.81 28.34 -26.93
C GLU A 31 11.09 28.63 -28.40
N ALA A 32 11.57 29.83 -28.74
CA ALA A 32 11.87 30.19 -30.12
C ALA A 32 12.95 29.28 -30.76
N ARG A 33 13.99 28.93 -30.01
CA ARG A 33 15.06 28.03 -30.47
C ARG A 33 14.55 26.59 -30.63
N ILE A 34 13.83 26.09 -29.63
CA ILE A 34 13.37 24.69 -29.61
C ILE A 34 12.27 24.44 -30.64
N SER A 35 11.35 25.39 -30.82
CA SER A 35 10.27 25.27 -31.82
C SER A 35 10.77 25.23 -33.27
N ALA A 36 11.97 25.79 -33.53
CA ALA A 36 12.60 25.77 -34.84
C ALA A 36 13.27 24.43 -35.20
N LEU A 37 13.48 23.55 -34.21
CA LEU A 37 14.09 22.24 -34.44
C LEU A 37 13.14 21.33 -35.24
N SER A 38 13.69 20.51 -36.11
CA SER A 38 12.98 19.36 -36.70
C SER A 38 12.68 18.29 -35.65
N ASP A 39 11.79 17.34 -35.98
CA ASP A 39 11.44 16.24 -35.07
C ASP A 39 12.66 15.37 -34.73
N SER A 40 13.57 15.16 -35.69
CA SER A 40 14.83 14.43 -35.45
C SER A 40 15.75 15.20 -34.52
N GLU A 41 15.95 16.49 -34.75
CA GLU A 41 16.81 17.33 -33.89
C GLU A 41 16.26 17.46 -32.47
N LEU A 42 14.93 17.50 -32.32
CA LEU A 42 14.24 17.56 -31.04
C LEU A 42 14.42 16.23 -30.26
N ARG A 43 14.34 15.09 -30.94
CA ARG A 43 14.62 13.78 -30.37
C ARG A 43 16.09 13.60 -29.99
N GLU A 44 17.01 14.12 -30.79
CA GLU A 44 18.46 14.09 -30.53
C GLU A 44 18.86 14.85 -29.25
N GLN A 45 18.05 15.82 -28.80
CA GLN A 45 18.29 16.53 -27.53
C GLN A 45 18.42 15.58 -26.34
N THR A 46 17.68 14.45 -26.34
CA THR A 46 17.76 13.46 -25.26
C THR A 46 19.18 12.90 -25.11
N ALA A 47 19.81 12.50 -26.21
CA ALA A 47 21.18 11.98 -26.19
C ALA A 47 22.20 13.06 -25.78
N ILE A 48 21.98 14.31 -26.22
CA ILE A 48 22.81 15.47 -25.82
C ILE A 48 22.72 15.70 -24.30
N PHE A 49 21.51 15.68 -23.74
CA PHE A 49 21.33 15.89 -22.30
C PHE A 49 21.89 14.73 -21.47
N GLN A 50 21.70 13.48 -21.90
CA GLN A 50 22.31 12.31 -21.25
C GLN A 50 23.84 12.40 -21.25
N SER A 51 24.45 12.82 -22.37
CA SER A 51 25.90 13.03 -22.47
C SER A 51 26.38 14.15 -21.55
N ARG A 52 25.66 15.29 -21.49
CA ARG A 52 25.97 16.39 -20.57
C ARG A 52 25.85 15.98 -19.11
N TYR A 53 24.84 15.18 -18.76
CA TYR A 53 24.68 14.62 -17.42
C TYR A 53 25.84 13.69 -17.05
N ALA A 54 26.23 12.79 -17.96
CA ALA A 54 27.39 11.90 -17.78
C ALA A 54 28.72 12.69 -17.64
N GLN A 55 28.82 13.87 -18.24
CA GLN A 55 29.97 14.78 -18.08
C GLN A 55 29.92 15.64 -16.80
N GLY A 56 28.91 15.47 -15.93
CA GLY A 56 28.81 16.12 -14.62
C GLY A 56 27.88 17.33 -14.55
N THR A 57 27.13 17.65 -15.61
CA THR A 57 26.07 18.68 -15.55
C THR A 57 24.93 18.17 -14.65
N SER A 58 24.44 19.00 -13.72
CA SER A 58 23.34 18.58 -12.84
C SER A 58 22.00 18.55 -13.58
N LEU A 59 21.02 17.77 -13.09
CA LEU A 59 19.66 17.79 -13.62
C LEU A 59 18.98 19.16 -13.42
N ASP A 60 19.33 19.89 -12.36
CA ASP A 60 18.80 21.23 -12.10
C ASP A 60 19.24 22.23 -13.19
N ASP A 61 20.48 22.11 -13.67
CA ASP A 61 21.01 22.95 -14.76
C ASP A 61 20.38 22.60 -16.11
N LEU A 62 20.06 21.33 -16.34
CA LEU A 62 19.40 20.86 -17.57
C LEU A 62 17.90 21.19 -17.59
N LEU A 63 17.28 21.43 -16.43
CA LEU A 63 15.84 21.57 -16.27
C LEU A 63 15.20 22.55 -17.26
N PRO A 64 15.70 23.80 -17.44
CA PRO A 64 15.02 24.75 -18.30
C PRO A 64 14.99 24.34 -19.78
N GLU A 65 16.10 23.78 -20.28
CA GLU A 65 16.21 23.31 -21.66
C GLU A 65 15.38 22.03 -21.87
N ALA A 66 15.48 21.08 -20.94
CA ALA A 66 14.71 19.83 -21.00
C ALA A 66 13.20 20.08 -20.96
N PHE A 67 12.74 21.00 -20.11
CA PHE A 67 11.31 21.36 -20.04
C PHE A 67 10.81 22.01 -21.32
N ALA A 68 11.64 22.85 -21.97
CA ALA A 68 11.28 23.44 -23.25
C ALA A 68 11.14 22.36 -24.35
N VAL A 69 12.03 21.36 -24.36
CA VAL A 69 11.97 20.20 -25.27
C VAL A 69 10.69 19.37 -25.05
N VAL A 70 10.37 19.03 -23.80
CA VAL A 70 9.15 18.28 -23.47
C VAL A 70 7.89 19.06 -23.84
N ARG A 71 7.85 20.37 -23.57
CA ARG A 71 6.72 21.23 -23.96
C ARG A 71 6.49 21.23 -25.46
N GLU A 72 7.55 21.36 -26.26
CA GLU A 72 7.43 21.33 -27.71
C GLU A 72 7.01 19.93 -28.22
N ALA A 73 7.54 18.86 -27.61
CA ALA A 73 7.11 17.49 -27.93
C ALA A 73 5.62 17.27 -27.61
N ALA A 74 5.12 17.77 -26.49
CA ALA A 74 3.69 17.71 -26.14
C ALA A 74 2.81 18.48 -27.15
N LYS A 75 3.28 19.64 -27.61
CA LYS A 75 2.60 20.42 -28.65
C LYS A 75 2.54 19.66 -29.99
N ARG A 76 3.63 18.99 -30.40
CA ARG A 76 3.68 18.24 -31.67
C ARG A 76 2.90 16.93 -31.63
N THR A 77 2.96 16.22 -30.51
CA THR A 77 2.35 14.88 -30.39
C THR A 77 0.89 14.91 -29.97
N LEU A 78 0.54 15.77 -28.99
CA LEU A 78 -0.81 15.84 -28.41
C LEU A 78 -1.56 17.12 -28.80
N GLY A 79 -0.90 18.09 -29.46
CA GLY A 79 -1.50 19.39 -29.72
C GLY A 79 -1.61 20.29 -28.48
N GLN A 80 -0.98 19.89 -27.37
CA GLN A 80 -1.12 20.56 -26.07
C GLN A 80 0.20 21.20 -25.66
N ARG A 81 0.23 22.53 -25.61
CA ARG A 81 1.38 23.29 -25.08
C ARG A 81 1.22 23.45 -23.57
N HIS A 82 2.23 23.08 -22.78
CA HIS A 82 2.18 23.31 -21.33
C HIS A 82 1.98 24.79 -20.99
N TYR A 83 1.06 25.08 -20.08
CA TYR A 83 0.89 26.40 -19.46
C TYR A 83 2.06 26.75 -18.54
N ASP A 84 2.20 28.02 -18.21
CA ASP A 84 3.27 28.49 -17.32
C ASP A 84 3.11 27.93 -15.90
N VAL A 85 1.87 27.82 -15.40
CA VAL A 85 1.58 27.17 -14.12
C VAL A 85 1.91 25.67 -14.13
N GLN A 86 1.80 25.01 -15.28
CA GLN A 86 2.19 23.60 -15.43
C GLN A 86 3.70 23.42 -15.37
N LEU A 87 4.46 24.35 -15.95
CA LEU A 87 5.92 24.38 -15.78
C LEU A 87 6.32 24.61 -14.32
N MET A 88 5.62 25.50 -13.59
CA MET A 88 5.85 25.70 -12.15
C MET A 88 5.61 24.39 -11.38
N GLY A 89 4.50 23.70 -11.66
CA GLY A 89 4.19 22.40 -11.08
C GLY A 89 5.27 21.37 -11.37
N GLY A 90 5.71 21.23 -12.62
CA GLY A 90 6.77 20.30 -13.02
C GLY A 90 8.09 20.57 -12.30
N ALA A 91 8.45 21.85 -12.11
CA ALA A 91 9.66 22.24 -11.39
C ALA A 91 9.53 21.98 -9.88
N ALA A 92 8.33 22.16 -9.29
CA ALA A 92 8.07 21.80 -7.90
C ALA A 92 8.21 20.29 -7.67
N LEU A 93 7.67 19.47 -8.59
CA LEU A 93 7.81 18.01 -8.56
C LEU A 93 9.28 17.58 -8.68
N HIS A 94 10.03 18.15 -9.63
CA HIS A 94 11.46 17.85 -9.76
C HIS A 94 12.22 18.15 -8.48
N ARG A 95 11.85 19.19 -7.73
CA ARG A 95 12.48 19.56 -6.45
C ARG A 95 12.02 18.70 -5.25
N GLY A 96 11.28 17.61 -5.49
CA GLY A 96 10.82 16.72 -4.42
C GLY A 96 9.71 17.30 -3.55
N ASN A 97 8.81 18.08 -4.15
CA ASN A 97 7.65 18.63 -3.44
C ASN A 97 6.34 18.07 -4.00
N ILE A 98 5.27 18.34 -3.27
CA ILE A 98 3.90 18.16 -3.73
C ILE A 98 3.44 19.41 -4.46
N ALA A 99 3.07 19.28 -5.73
CA ALA A 99 2.43 20.35 -6.48
C ALA A 99 0.90 20.28 -6.26
N GLU A 100 0.35 21.21 -5.46
CA GLU A 100 -1.10 21.34 -5.34
C GLU A 100 -1.63 22.11 -6.56
N MET A 101 -2.27 21.39 -7.47
CA MET A 101 -2.85 21.88 -8.72
C MET A 101 -4.30 21.43 -8.81
N ARG A 102 -5.23 22.38 -8.97
CA ARG A 102 -6.67 22.07 -9.03
C ARG A 102 -7.00 21.12 -10.18
N THR A 103 -8.10 20.40 -10.04
CA THR A 103 -8.57 19.46 -11.07
C THR A 103 -8.84 20.20 -12.39
N GLY A 104 -8.40 19.63 -13.50
CA GLY A 104 -8.45 20.27 -14.82
C GLY A 104 -7.30 21.23 -15.14
N GLU A 105 -6.30 21.38 -14.26
CA GLU A 105 -5.04 22.10 -14.59
C GLU A 105 -4.03 21.24 -15.38
N GLY A 106 -4.40 20.00 -15.74
CA GLY A 106 -3.57 19.09 -16.56
C GLY A 106 -2.44 18.39 -15.80
N LYS A 107 -2.72 17.87 -14.60
CA LYS A 107 -1.76 17.15 -13.73
C LYS A 107 -1.00 16.03 -14.47
N THR A 108 -1.72 15.19 -15.21
CA THR A 108 -1.12 14.12 -16.02
C THR A 108 -0.07 14.64 -17.01
N LEU A 109 -0.35 15.76 -17.69
CA LEU A 109 0.60 16.40 -18.61
C LEU A 109 1.78 17.04 -17.86
N VAL A 110 1.56 17.59 -16.66
CA VAL A 110 2.62 18.16 -15.81
C VAL A 110 3.66 17.09 -15.43
N ALA A 111 3.22 15.87 -15.13
CA ALA A 111 4.10 14.76 -14.73
C ALA A 111 5.18 14.42 -15.78
N THR A 112 4.92 14.69 -17.06
CA THR A 112 5.87 14.42 -18.15
C THR A 112 7.16 15.23 -18.03
N LEU A 113 7.09 16.45 -17.50
CA LEU A 113 8.23 17.35 -17.37
C LEU A 113 9.31 16.78 -16.42
N PRO A 114 9.01 16.52 -15.12
CA PRO A 114 10.00 15.95 -14.21
C PRO A 114 10.32 14.50 -14.54
N SER A 115 9.39 13.73 -15.14
CA SER A 115 9.66 12.34 -15.50
C SER A 115 10.70 12.25 -16.61
N TYR A 116 10.57 13.05 -17.67
CA TYR A 116 11.60 13.13 -18.71
C TYR A 116 12.95 13.57 -18.15
N LEU A 117 12.98 14.66 -17.38
CA LEU A 117 14.22 15.22 -16.83
C LEU A 117 14.97 14.20 -15.96
N ASN A 118 14.28 13.54 -15.04
CA ASN A 118 14.91 12.56 -14.15
C ASN A 118 15.24 11.24 -14.86
N ALA A 119 14.50 10.87 -15.92
CA ALA A 119 14.81 9.71 -16.74
C ALA A 119 16.15 9.83 -17.48
N LEU A 120 16.66 11.05 -17.71
CA LEU A 120 17.99 11.28 -18.30
C LEU A 120 19.13 10.68 -17.47
N ALA A 121 18.91 10.39 -16.18
CA ALA A 121 19.90 9.73 -15.34
C ALA A 121 20.02 8.22 -15.61
N GLY A 122 19.11 7.61 -16.39
CA GLY A 122 19.14 6.18 -16.73
C GLY A 122 18.84 5.22 -15.56
N ARG A 123 18.47 5.76 -14.39
CA ARG A 123 18.16 4.98 -13.18
C ARG A 123 16.69 4.62 -13.02
N GLY A 124 15.82 5.23 -13.83
CA GLY A 124 14.39 4.97 -13.84
C GLY A 124 13.51 5.95 -13.10
N VAL A 125 12.30 6.14 -13.59
CA VAL A 125 11.27 6.95 -12.94
C VAL A 125 9.99 6.13 -12.78
N HIS A 126 9.42 6.11 -11.57
CA HIS A 126 8.12 5.49 -11.32
C HIS A 126 7.03 6.57 -11.26
N VAL A 127 6.01 6.44 -12.10
CA VAL A 127 4.81 7.29 -12.05
C VAL A 127 3.68 6.45 -11.46
N VAL A 128 3.24 6.84 -10.26
CA VAL A 128 2.27 6.06 -9.48
C VAL A 128 0.89 6.68 -9.64
N THR A 129 -0.09 5.84 -9.98
CA THR A 129 -1.51 6.23 -10.09
C THR A 129 -2.36 5.42 -9.11
N THR A 130 -3.65 5.74 -9.02
CA THR A 130 -4.58 5.11 -8.07
C THR A 130 -5.12 3.75 -8.55
N ASN A 131 -5.04 3.44 -9.85
CA ASN A 131 -5.48 2.15 -10.38
C ASN A 131 -4.84 1.79 -11.74
N ASP A 132 -4.94 0.52 -12.09
CA ASP A 132 -4.36 -0.06 -13.30
C ASP A 132 -4.89 0.61 -14.58
N TYR A 133 -6.17 0.99 -14.63
CA TYR A 133 -6.74 1.68 -15.79
C TYR A 133 -6.07 3.03 -16.05
N LEU A 134 -5.84 3.83 -15.00
CA LEU A 134 -5.15 5.12 -15.11
C LEU A 134 -3.67 4.91 -15.44
N ALA A 135 -3.01 3.92 -14.85
CA ALA A 135 -1.63 3.58 -15.17
C ALA A 135 -1.47 3.23 -16.66
N GLU A 136 -2.32 2.34 -17.17
CA GLU A 136 -2.34 1.92 -18.57
C GLU A 136 -2.62 3.11 -19.50
N ARG A 137 -3.74 3.80 -19.29
CA ARG A 137 -4.13 4.98 -20.08
C ARG A 137 -3.04 6.05 -20.13
N ASP A 138 -2.48 6.42 -18.97
CA ASP A 138 -1.52 7.51 -18.90
C ASP A 138 -0.15 7.10 -19.47
N SER A 139 0.25 5.83 -19.30
CA SER A 139 1.45 5.27 -19.93
C SER A 139 1.37 5.31 -21.45
N GLU A 140 0.21 5.02 -22.02
CA GLU A 140 -0.01 5.08 -23.46
C GLU A 140 -0.08 6.52 -23.94
N TRP A 141 -0.91 7.34 -23.29
CA TRP A 141 -1.22 8.70 -23.71
C TRP A 141 -0.02 9.64 -23.54
N MET A 142 0.51 9.78 -22.33
CA MET A 142 1.69 10.62 -22.07
C MET A 142 2.98 9.98 -22.59
N GLY A 143 3.03 8.65 -22.65
CA GLY A 143 4.17 7.95 -23.23
C GLY A 143 4.38 8.25 -24.71
N ARG A 144 3.40 8.83 -25.43
CA ARG A 144 3.62 9.37 -26.79
C ARG A 144 4.69 10.46 -26.79
N ILE A 145 4.70 11.34 -25.79
CA ILE A 145 5.69 12.43 -25.65
C ILE A 145 7.07 11.83 -25.39
N HIS A 146 7.16 10.90 -24.43
CA HIS A 146 8.42 10.28 -24.05
C HIS A 146 9.03 9.43 -25.17
N ARG A 147 8.21 8.61 -25.85
CA ARG A 147 8.64 7.80 -27.00
C ARG A 147 9.07 8.66 -28.18
N PHE A 148 8.36 9.77 -28.45
CA PHE A 148 8.77 10.75 -29.46
C PHE A 148 10.16 11.32 -29.17
N LEU A 149 10.47 11.60 -27.89
CA LEU A 149 11.79 12.04 -27.43
C LEU A 149 12.81 10.90 -27.29
N GLY A 150 12.45 9.66 -27.66
CA GLY A 150 13.37 8.52 -27.69
C GLY A 150 13.49 7.73 -26.38
N LEU A 151 12.69 8.03 -25.36
CA LEU A 151 12.62 7.23 -24.13
C LEU A 151 11.69 6.03 -24.27
N LYS A 152 11.97 4.98 -23.50
CA LYS A 152 11.09 3.82 -23.31
C LYS A 152 10.13 4.05 -22.16
N VAL A 153 8.87 3.63 -22.34
CA VAL A 153 7.83 3.71 -21.31
C VAL A 153 7.28 2.30 -21.08
N GLY A 154 7.25 1.87 -19.82
CA GLY A 154 6.65 0.61 -19.38
C GLY A 154 5.44 0.87 -18.48
N VAL A 155 4.63 -0.16 -18.27
CA VAL A 155 3.51 -0.16 -17.33
C VAL A 155 3.50 -1.46 -16.56
N ILE A 156 3.12 -1.40 -15.28
CA ILE A 156 2.92 -2.56 -14.42
C ILE A 156 1.43 -2.67 -14.10
N LEU A 157 0.87 -3.84 -14.39
CA LEU A 157 -0.54 -4.20 -14.18
C LEU A 157 -0.63 -5.51 -13.38
N ALA A 158 -1.71 -5.71 -12.65
CA ALA A 158 -1.88 -6.84 -11.73
C ALA A 158 -1.70 -8.23 -12.39
N ASN A 159 -2.10 -8.37 -13.66
CA ASN A 159 -2.09 -9.64 -14.39
C ASN A 159 -0.79 -9.97 -15.15
N MET A 160 0.28 -9.17 -14.97
CA MET A 160 1.56 -9.39 -15.65
C MET A 160 2.42 -10.46 -14.97
N SER A 161 3.10 -11.26 -15.81
CA SER A 161 4.12 -12.21 -15.39
C SER A 161 5.40 -11.49 -14.91
N PRO A 162 6.25 -12.15 -14.10
CA PRO A 162 7.52 -11.56 -13.65
C PRO A 162 8.44 -11.12 -14.80
N ALA A 163 8.44 -11.84 -15.93
CA ALA A 163 9.25 -11.48 -17.10
C ALA A 163 8.78 -10.17 -17.73
N GLU A 164 7.47 -10.00 -17.93
CA GLU A 164 6.88 -8.77 -18.47
C GLU A 164 7.11 -7.59 -17.52
N ARG A 165 6.98 -7.80 -16.21
CA ARG A 165 7.27 -6.77 -15.19
C ARG A 165 8.70 -6.30 -15.28
N ARG A 166 9.67 -7.23 -15.37
CA ARG A 166 11.09 -6.88 -15.49
C ARG A 166 11.36 -6.03 -16.73
N GLU A 167 10.78 -6.37 -17.87
CA GLU A 167 10.91 -5.55 -19.08
C GLU A 167 10.33 -4.14 -18.87
N ALA A 168 9.18 -4.03 -18.22
CA ALA A 168 8.56 -2.74 -17.90
C ALA A 168 9.36 -1.89 -16.90
N TYR A 169 10.00 -2.50 -15.88
CA TYR A 169 10.91 -1.79 -14.97
C TYR A 169 12.22 -1.37 -15.62
N LEU A 170 12.67 -2.04 -16.68
CA LEU A 170 13.86 -1.66 -17.46
C LEU A 170 13.63 -0.47 -18.42
N ALA A 171 12.38 -0.06 -18.64
CA ALA A 171 12.06 1.15 -19.39
C ALA A 171 12.61 2.41 -18.70
N ASP A 172 12.69 3.57 -19.36
CA ASP A 172 13.19 4.80 -18.71
C ASP A 172 12.17 5.36 -17.69
N ILE A 173 10.88 5.17 -17.99
CA ILE A 173 9.74 5.57 -17.15
C ILE A 173 8.79 4.39 -17.04
N THR A 174 8.34 4.08 -15.83
CA THR A 174 7.43 2.97 -15.54
C THR A 174 6.19 3.50 -14.83
N TYR A 175 5.01 3.25 -15.39
CA TYR A 175 3.72 3.55 -14.76
C TYR A 175 3.23 2.35 -13.96
N GLY A 176 2.44 2.59 -12.91
CA GLY A 176 1.84 1.51 -12.13
C GLY A 176 1.05 2.06 -10.95
N THR A 177 0.57 1.16 -10.10
CA THR A 177 -0.12 1.51 -8.84
C THR A 177 0.81 1.31 -7.64
N ASN A 178 0.51 1.98 -6.54
CA ASN A 178 1.21 1.78 -5.27
C ASN A 178 1.22 0.31 -4.82
N ASN A 179 0.12 -0.40 -5.03
CA ASN A 179 -0.04 -1.81 -4.71
C ASN A 179 0.90 -2.67 -5.54
N GLU A 180 0.91 -2.50 -6.87
CA GLU A 180 1.78 -3.29 -7.75
C GLU A 180 3.26 -3.04 -7.47
N PHE A 181 3.67 -1.77 -7.34
CA PHE A 181 5.04 -1.40 -7.00
C PHE A 181 5.47 -1.95 -5.63
N GLY A 182 4.60 -1.84 -4.61
CA GLY A 182 4.93 -2.33 -3.27
C GLY A 182 4.94 -3.85 -3.18
N PHE A 183 4.03 -4.57 -3.87
CA PHE A 183 4.05 -6.03 -3.91
C PHE A 183 5.22 -6.58 -4.71
N ASP A 184 5.64 -5.92 -5.80
CA ASP A 184 6.88 -6.29 -6.50
C ASP A 184 8.10 -6.11 -5.61
N TYR A 185 8.17 -5.03 -4.81
CA TYR A 185 9.21 -4.88 -3.79
C TYR A 185 9.20 -6.03 -2.77
N LEU A 186 8.03 -6.40 -2.24
CA LEU A 186 7.93 -7.52 -1.31
C LEU A 186 8.33 -8.85 -1.96
N ARG A 187 7.91 -9.10 -3.21
CA ARG A 187 8.29 -10.29 -3.99
C ARG A 187 9.80 -10.37 -4.24
N ASP A 188 10.42 -9.27 -4.64
CA ASP A 188 11.87 -9.20 -4.87
C ASP A 188 12.67 -9.53 -3.61
N ASN A 189 12.18 -9.14 -2.43
CA ASN A 189 12.83 -9.49 -1.16
C ASN A 189 12.54 -10.91 -0.68
N MET A 190 11.68 -11.67 -1.35
CA MET A 190 11.45 -13.11 -1.16
C MET A 190 12.05 -13.96 -2.29
N ALA A 191 12.68 -13.35 -3.30
CA ALA A 191 13.29 -14.04 -4.42
C ALA A 191 14.51 -14.86 -3.99
N TRP A 192 14.77 -15.98 -4.68
CA TRP A 192 15.91 -16.88 -4.42
C TRP A 192 17.09 -16.61 -5.35
N SER A 193 16.86 -15.89 -6.45
CA SER A 193 17.91 -15.49 -7.38
C SER A 193 17.69 -14.05 -7.88
N LEU A 194 18.76 -13.42 -8.35
CA LEU A 194 18.69 -12.06 -8.88
C LEU A 194 17.87 -12.01 -10.19
N GLU A 195 17.83 -13.11 -10.94
CA GLU A 195 17.03 -13.27 -12.16
C GLU A 195 15.54 -13.38 -11.89
N GLU A 196 15.11 -13.66 -10.66
CA GLU A 196 13.69 -13.66 -10.27
C GLU A 196 13.21 -12.25 -9.95
N CYS A 197 14.09 -11.37 -9.46
CA CYS A 197 13.75 -9.98 -9.16
C CYS A 197 13.26 -9.24 -10.42
N VAL A 198 12.28 -8.36 -10.22
CA VAL A 198 11.66 -7.58 -11.31
C VAL A 198 12.00 -6.10 -11.23
N GLN A 199 12.17 -5.55 -10.03
CA GLN A 199 12.49 -4.15 -9.83
C GLN A 199 13.98 -3.87 -9.95
N ARG A 200 14.28 -2.58 -10.08
CA ARG A 200 15.62 -2.02 -9.98
C ARG A 200 15.66 -0.99 -8.84
N ASP A 201 16.52 0.00 -8.97
CA ASP A 201 16.72 1.08 -8.02
C ASP A 201 15.46 1.96 -7.80
N HIS A 202 15.26 2.42 -6.56
CA HIS A 202 14.19 3.35 -6.17
C HIS A 202 14.71 4.79 -6.30
N PHE A 203 14.81 5.29 -7.54
CA PHE A 203 15.43 6.58 -7.82
C PHE A 203 14.48 7.78 -7.66
N PHE A 204 13.43 7.85 -8.49
CA PHE A 204 12.48 8.96 -8.48
C PHE A 204 11.03 8.47 -8.63
N ALA A 205 10.15 8.91 -7.73
CA ALA A 205 8.72 8.66 -7.81
C ALA A 205 7.92 9.96 -7.96
N VAL A 206 6.96 9.94 -8.88
CA VAL A 206 5.90 10.95 -9.02
C VAL A 206 4.58 10.30 -8.67
N VAL A 207 4.01 10.63 -7.52
CA VAL A 207 2.73 10.08 -7.05
C VAL A 207 1.58 10.98 -7.49
N ASP A 208 0.76 10.52 -8.42
CA ASP A 208 -0.51 11.16 -8.74
C ASP A 208 -1.54 10.92 -7.64
N GLU A 209 -2.42 11.89 -7.41
CA GLU A 209 -3.40 11.88 -6.31
C GLU A 209 -2.73 11.51 -4.97
N VAL A 210 -1.60 12.18 -4.67
CA VAL A 210 -0.69 11.87 -3.55
C VAL A 210 -1.38 11.83 -2.19
N ASP A 211 -2.43 12.62 -2.00
CA ASP A 211 -3.25 12.63 -0.79
C ASP A 211 -4.14 11.39 -0.66
N SER A 212 -4.54 10.78 -1.77
CA SER A 212 -5.29 9.53 -1.73
C SER A 212 -4.36 8.37 -1.41
N ILE A 213 -3.21 8.31 -2.09
CA ILE A 213 -2.24 7.20 -1.92
C ILE A 213 -1.48 7.27 -0.60
N LEU A 214 -0.91 8.43 -0.25
CA LEU A 214 -0.03 8.57 0.92
C LEU A 214 -0.77 8.94 2.22
N ILE A 215 -2.09 9.22 2.15
CA ILE A 215 -2.91 9.54 3.33
C ILE A 215 -4.08 8.58 3.45
N ASP A 216 -4.98 8.48 2.45
CA ASP A 216 -6.18 7.66 2.60
C ASP A 216 -5.90 6.15 2.58
N GLU A 217 -5.04 5.69 1.66
CA GLU A 217 -4.67 4.28 1.49
C GLU A 217 -3.57 3.84 2.46
N ALA A 218 -2.75 4.79 2.94
CA ALA A 218 -1.68 4.56 3.89
C ALA A 218 -2.14 4.14 5.30
N ARG A 219 -3.44 3.85 5.48
CA ARG A 219 -4.02 3.23 6.67
C ARG A 219 -3.76 1.73 6.75
N THR A 220 -3.58 1.06 5.62
CA THR A 220 -3.42 -0.40 5.54
C THR A 220 -2.04 -0.72 4.98
N PRO A 221 -1.22 -1.55 5.68
CA PRO A 221 0.04 -2.02 5.11
C PRO A 221 -0.21 -3.00 3.95
N LEU A 222 0.79 -3.14 3.09
CA LEU A 222 0.85 -4.19 2.07
C LEU A 222 1.35 -5.46 2.75
N ILE A 223 0.57 -6.54 2.67
CA ILE A 223 0.90 -7.82 3.32
C ILE A 223 0.78 -8.94 2.29
N ILE A 224 1.83 -9.76 2.22
CA ILE A 224 1.80 -11.07 1.56
C ILE A 224 1.72 -12.12 2.67
N SER A 225 0.64 -12.89 2.68
CA SER A 225 0.46 -14.00 3.60
C SER A 225 0.45 -15.32 2.83
N GLY A 226 0.89 -16.39 3.48
CA GLY A 226 0.88 -17.75 2.93
C GLY A 226 0.66 -18.79 4.01
N PRO A 227 0.45 -20.06 3.63
CA PRO A 227 0.18 -21.13 4.58
C PRO A 227 1.33 -21.27 5.58
N ALA A 228 1.00 -21.27 6.87
CA ALA A 228 1.91 -21.54 7.96
C ALA A 228 2.19 -23.04 8.08
N ASP A 229 3.39 -23.39 8.56
CA ASP A 229 3.67 -24.77 8.94
C ASP A 229 2.88 -25.15 10.22
N LYS A 230 2.45 -26.41 10.28
CA LYS A 230 1.39 -26.95 11.15
C LYS A 230 1.53 -26.59 12.64
N ALA A 231 0.74 -25.62 13.10
CA ALA A 231 0.51 -25.35 14.54
C ALA A 231 -0.80 -25.96 15.09
N THR A 232 -1.39 -26.93 14.39
CA THR A 232 -2.70 -27.56 14.70
C THR A 232 -2.82 -28.05 16.14
N LYS A 233 -1.70 -28.48 16.76
CA LYS A 233 -1.68 -29.02 18.14
C LYS A 233 -2.12 -27.98 19.18
N TRP A 234 -1.62 -26.74 19.08
CA TRP A 234 -1.85 -25.73 20.13
C TRP A 234 -3.30 -25.26 20.18
N TYR A 235 -3.94 -25.07 19.02
CA TYR A 235 -5.37 -24.76 18.95
C TYR A 235 -6.22 -25.80 19.69
N VAL A 236 -5.90 -27.09 19.54
CA VAL A 236 -6.61 -28.17 20.24
C VAL A 236 -6.34 -28.14 21.74
N GLU A 237 -5.08 -27.98 22.17
CA GLU A 237 -4.72 -27.90 23.59
C GLU A 237 -5.40 -26.72 24.30
N PHE A 238 -5.37 -25.52 23.70
CA PHE A 238 -6.01 -24.34 24.28
C PHE A 238 -7.55 -24.45 24.29
N ALA A 239 -8.17 -25.02 23.25
CA ALA A 239 -9.61 -25.31 23.28
C ALA A 239 -9.98 -26.25 24.45
N ASN A 240 -9.12 -27.22 24.78
CA ASN A 240 -9.31 -28.11 25.93
C ASN A 240 -9.07 -27.40 27.28
N HIS A 241 -8.01 -26.61 27.38
CA HIS A 241 -7.62 -25.93 28.62
C HIS A 241 -8.58 -24.82 29.01
N VAL A 242 -9.07 -24.04 28.05
CA VAL A 242 -10.02 -22.94 28.29
C VAL A 242 -11.37 -23.45 28.82
N GLY A 243 -11.70 -24.72 28.60
CA GLY A 243 -12.83 -25.39 29.26
C GLY A 243 -12.70 -25.44 30.79
N LYS A 244 -11.47 -25.39 31.33
CA LYS A 244 -11.17 -25.41 32.78
C LYS A 244 -11.08 -24.01 33.38
N LEU A 245 -11.09 -22.95 32.56
CA LEU A 245 -11.09 -21.57 33.02
C LEU A 245 -12.52 -21.09 33.28
N GLN A 246 -12.67 -20.23 34.29
CA GLN A 246 -13.94 -19.66 34.74
C GLN A 246 -14.00 -18.15 34.51
N ARG A 247 -15.11 -17.69 33.94
CA ARG A 247 -15.45 -16.26 33.77
C ARG A 247 -15.47 -15.53 35.11
N ASP A 248 -15.02 -14.28 35.11
CA ASP A 248 -14.91 -13.36 36.26
C ASP A 248 -13.95 -13.83 37.37
N VAL A 249 -13.22 -14.93 37.16
CA VAL A 249 -12.16 -15.43 38.05
C VAL A 249 -10.84 -15.48 37.30
N HIS A 250 -10.83 -16.14 36.14
CA HIS A 250 -9.63 -16.33 35.32
C HIS A 250 -9.56 -15.37 34.14
N TYR A 251 -10.71 -14.86 33.67
CA TYR A 251 -10.80 -13.89 32.58
C TYR A 251 -12.08 -13.05 32.71
N GLU A 252 -12.04 -11.83 32.17
CA GLU A 252 -13.17 -10.90 32.06
C GLU A 252 -13.56 -10.67 30.59
N ILE A 253 -14.80 -10.20 30.38
CA ILE A 253 -15.36 -10.00 29.04
C ILE A 253 -16.04 -8.62 28.96
N ASP A 254 -15.71 -7.86 27.91
CA ASP A 254 -16.48 -6.68 27.49
C ASP A 254 -17.32 -7.04 26.26
N GLU A 255 -18.60 -7.35 26.49
CA GLU A 255 -19.54 -7.75 25.43
C GLU A 255 -19.83 -6.61 24.43
N LYS A 256 -19.73 -5.34 24.85
CA LYS A 256 -19.96 -4.19 23.96
C LYS A 256 -18.80 -4.01 22.98
N LYS A 257 -17.57 -4.19 23.46
CA LYS A 257 -16.36 -4.08 22.63
C LYS A 257 -15.96 -5.40 21.97
N LYS A 258 -16.62 -6.51 22.32
CA LYS A 258 -16.25 -7.88 21.90
C LYS A 258 -14.78 -8.18 22.19
N THR A 259 -14.29 -7.77 23.37
CA THR A 259 -12.93 -8.00 23.85
C THR A 259 -12.93 -8.83 25.13
N ILE A 260 -11.83 -9.50 25.41
CA ILE A 260 -11.60 -10.23 26.66
C ILE A 260 -10.32 -9.73 27.34
N GLY A 261 -10.24 -9.90 28.66
CA GLY A 261 -9.02 -9.71 29.43
C GLY A 261 -8.70 -10.96 30.21
N ILE A 262 -7.48 -11.49 30.10
CA ILE A 262 -7.03 -12.61 30.95
C ILE A 262 -6.54 -12.01 32.27
N LEU A 263 -7.08 -12.51 33.39
CA LEU A 263 -6.69 -12.08 34.73
C LEU A 263 -5.47 -12.87 35.22
N GLU A 264 -4.76 -12.35 36.21
CA GLU A 264 -3.55 -12.97 36.77
C GLU A 264 -3.79 -14.43 37.21
N ALA A 265 -4.91 -14.70 37.87
CA ALA A 265 -5.31 -16.06 38.25
C ALA A 265 -5.51 -16.99 37.03
N GLY A 266 -5.93 -16.45 35.89
CA GLY A 266 -6.02 -17.17 34.63
C GLY A 266 -4.66 -17.49 34.02
N VAL A 267 -3.72 -16.55 34.08
CA VAL A 267 -2.34 -16.75 33.62
C VAL A 267 -1.68 -17.89 34.41
N THR A 268 -1.69 -17.82 35.74
CA THR A 268 -1.14 -18.87 36.60
C THR A 268 -1.76 -20.23 36.33
N LYS A 269 -3.09 -20.26 36.12
CA LYS A 269 -3.79 -21.51 35.82
C LYS A 269 -3.35 -22.12 34.49
N VAL A 270 -3.08 -21.29 33.49
CA VAL A 270 -2.61 -21.75 32.18
C VAL A 270 -1.15 -22.21 32.26
N GLU A 271 -0.30 -21.50 33.00
CA GLU A 271 1.09 -21.91 33.27
C GLU A 271 1.16 -23.30 33.93
N GLU A 272 0.33 -23.54 34.95
CA GLU A 272 0.19 -24.85 35.58
C GLU A 272 -0.27 -25.95 34.61
N LEU A 273 -1.24 -25.63 33.74
CA LEU A 273 -1.80 -26.59 32.77
C LEU A 273 -0.80 -26.97 31.69
N LEU A 274 0.03 -26.01 31.27
CA LEU A 274 1.06 -26.18 30.24
C LEU A 274 2.41 -26.63 30.80
N GLN A 275 2.58 -26.63 32.13
CA GLN A 275 3.84 -26.92 32.82
C GLN A 275 4.99 -26.00 32.40
N ILE A 276 4.68 -24.71 32.18
CA ILE A 276 5.66 -23.68 31.82
C ILE A 276 5.87 -22.73 32.99
N GLY A 277 7.07 -22.14 33.08
CA GLY A 277 7.41 -21.21 34.16
C GLY A 277 6.66 -19.88 34.06
N ASN A 278 6.70 -19.26 32.87
CA ASN A 278 6.08 -17.96 32.63
C ASN A 278 5.50 -17.89 31.21
N LEU A 279 4.21 -17.58 31.09
CA LEU A 279 3.50 -17.44 29.81
C LEU A 279 3.98 -16.24 28.99
N TYR A 280 4.57 -15.23 29.64
CA TYR A 280 5.07 -14.00 29.03
C TYR A 280 6.58 -14.02 28.73
N GLU A 281 7.24 -15.17 28.83
CA GLU A 281 8.59 -15.34 28.28
C GLU A 281 8.57 -15.28 26.75
N ALA A 282 9.64 -14.75 26.16
CA ALA A 282 9.77 -14.56 24.71
C ALA A 282 9.48 -15.84 23.91
N ALA A 283 9.88 -17.01 24.43
CA ALA A 283 9.65 -18.32 23.81
C ALA A 283 8.18 -18.80 23.86
N ASN A 284 7.36 -18.24 24.75
CA ASN A 284 5.96 -18.63 24.96
C ASN A 284 4.96 -17.60 24.41
N THR A 285 5.44 -16.50 23.81
CA THR A 285 4.60 -15.41 23.26
C THR A 285 3.43 -15.87 22.38
N PRO A 286 3.55 -16.88 21.48
CA PRO A 286 2.43 -17.36 20.66
C PRO A 286 1.29 -17.96 21.47
N MET A 287 1.61 -18.53 22.64
CA MET A 287 0.64 -19.17 23.52
C MET A 287 -0.42 -18.19 24.04
N ILE A 288 -0.06 -16.92 24.17
CA ILE A 288 -0.97 -15.84 24.56
C ILE A 288 -2.06 -15.66 23.50
N GLY A 289 -1.69 -15.67 22.22
CA GLY A 289 -2.62 -15.58 21.10
C GLY A 289 -3.61 -16.74 21.09
N TYR A 290 -3.11 -17.98 21.20
CA TYR A 290 -3.97 -19.17 21.27
C TYR A 290 -4.92 -19.14 22.46
N LEU A 291 -4.43 -18.74 23.65
CA LEU A 291 -5.26 -18.58 24.84
C LEU A 291 -6.37 -17.56 24.63
N ASN A 292 -6.01 -16.37 24.12
CA ASN A 292 -6.95 -15.28 23.91
C ASN A 292 -8.03 -15.69 22.91
N ASN A 293 -7.62 -16.25 21.77
CA ASN A 293 -8.53 -16.71 20.74
C ASN A 293 -9.43 -17.86 21.21
N ALA A 294 -8.92 -18.80 22.00
CA ALA A 294 -9.73 -19.88 22.56
C ALA A 294 -10.79 -19.36 23.55
N VAL A 295 -10.46 -18.37 24.39
CA VAL A 295 -11.44 -17.72 25.29
C VAL A 295 -12.46 -16.88 24.51
N ARG A 296 -12.02 -16.10 23.50
CA ARG A 296 -12.91 -15.36 22.60
C ARG A 296 -13.87 -16.31 21.88
N ALA A 297 -13.35 -17.39 21.29
CA ALA A 297 -14.13 -18.41 20.62
C ALA A 297 -15.15 -19.05 21.56
N LYS A 298 -14.78 -19.35 22.82
CA LYS A 298 -15.69 -19.93 23.82
C LYS A 298 -16.86 -19.00 24.15
N GLU A 299 -16.58 -17.72 24.41
CA GLU A 299 -17.55 -16.83 25.06
C GLU A 299 -18.27 -15.85 24.13
N LEU A 300 -17.56 -15.29 23.15
CA LEU A 300 -18.06 -14.19 22.31
C LEU A 300 -18.75 -14.67 21.04
N PHE A 301 -18.44 -15.89 20.58
CA PHE A 301 -18.94 -16.45 19.32
C PHE A 301 -19.80 -17.67 19.59
N LYS A 302 -21.07 -17.60 19.18
CA LYS A 302 -22.07 -18.64 19.41
C LYS A 302 -22.41 -19.36 18.12
N ARG A 303 -22.39 -20.68 18.20
CA ARG A 303 -22.93 -21.57 17.18
C ARG A 303 -24.42 -21.26 16.94
N ASP A 304 -24.83 -21.35 15.68
CA ASP A 304 -26.17 -21.05 15.15
C ASP A 304 -26.61 -19.58 15.29
N LYS A 305 -25.71 -18.69 15.69
CA LYS A 305 -25.92 -17.24 15.67
C LYS A 305 -24.84 -16.51 14.87
N ASP A 306 -23.59 -16.70 15.25
CA ASP A 306 -22.43 -16.05 14.63
C ASP A 306 -21.81 -16.93 13.52
N TYR A 307 -21.91 -18.24 13.67
CA TYR A 307 -21.45 -19.24 12.69
C TYR A 307 -22.29 -20.52 12.78
N VAL A 308 -22.25 -21.34 11.73
CA VAL A 308 -22.80 -22.70 11.68
C VAL A 308 -21.74 -23.67 11.22
N VAL A 309 -21.86 -24.94 11.61
CA VAL A 309 -20.97 -26.01 11.15
C VAL A 309 -21.76 -26.91 10.21
N MET A 310 -21.35 -27.01 8.95
CA MET A 310 -21.98 -27.85 7.92
C MET A 310 -20.92 -28.59 7.14
N ASN A 311 -21.13 -29.90 6.90
CA ASN A 311 -20.20 -30.77 6.16
C ASN A 311 -18.76 -30.77 6.70
N GLY A 312 -18.59 -30.58 8.01
CA GLY A 312 -17.26 -30.51 8.64
C GLY A 312 -16.56 -29.15 8.48
N GLU A 313 -17.21 -28.14 7.89
CA GLU A 313 -16.68 -26.79 7.73
C GLU A 313 -17.44 -25.76 8.56
N LEU A 314 -16.72 -24.75 9.07
CA LEU A 314 -17.29 -23.61 9.77
C LEU A 314 -17.67 -22.50 8.79
N LEU A 315 -18.95 -22.11 8.77
CA LEU A 315 -19.50 -21.07 7.91
C LEU A 315 -20.00 -19.90 8.76
N ILE A 316 -19.54 -18.68 8.45
CA ILE A 316 -19.96 -17.47 9.16
C ILE A 316 -21.40 -17.12 8.79
N VAL A 317 -22.19 -16.68 9.77
CA VAL A 317 -23.56 -16.19 9.56
C VAL A 317 -23.59 -14.67 9.70
N ASP A 318 -24.21 -14.02 8.73
CA ASP A 318 -24.45 -12.58 8.77
C ASP A 318 -25.51 -12.24 9.84
N GLU A 319 -25.14 -11.40 10.82
CA GLU A 319 -25.95 -11.09 12.00
C GLU A 319 -27.26 -10.35 11.66
N HIS A 320 -27.35 -9.68 10.51
CA HIS A 320 -28.55 -8.93 10.10
C HIS A 320 -29.47 -9.72 9.18
N THR A 321 -28.89 -10.56 8.30
CA THR A 321 -29.65 -11.26 7.26
C THR A 321 -29.82 -12.75 7.51
N GLY A 322 -29.09 -13.32 8.46
CA GLY A 322 -29.07 -14.77 8.75
C GLY A 322 -28.52 -15.61 7.59
N ARG A 323 -27.88 -14.99 6.59
CA ARG A 323 -27.32 -15.68 5.44
C ARG A 323 -25.95 -16.26 5.78
N MET A 324 -25.70 -17.47 5.31
CA MET A 324 -24.39 -18.09 5.39
C MET A 324 -23.44 -17.43 4.39
N LEU A 325 -22.30 -16.95 4.87
CA LEU A 325 -21.25 -16.30 4.09
C LEU A 325 -20.16 -17.33 3.75
N ALA A 326 -20.41 -18.13 2.71
CA ALA A 326 -19.44 -19.12 2.23
C ALA A 326 -18.15 -18.44 1.73
N GLY A 327 -17.00 -18.99 2.12
CA GLY A 327 -15.66 -18.47 1.78
C GLY A 327 -15.09 -17.46 2.77
N ARG A 328 -15.89 -16.89 3.67
CA ARG A 328 -15.37 -15.96 4.70
C ARG A 328 -14.83 -16.70 5.91
N ARG A 329 -13.67 -16.26 6.40
CA ARG A 329 -13.05 -16.73 7.65
C ARG A 329 -12.86 -15.58 8.64
N TYR A 330 -12.74 -15.94 9.91
CA TYR A 330 -12.27 -15.01 10.94
C TYR A 330 -10.74 -14.93 10.88
N SER A 331 -10.19 -13.75 11.06
CA SER A 331 -8.74 -13.51 11.01
C SER A 331 -8.06 -13.89 12.34
N GLU A 332 -6.72 -13.82 12.37
CA GLU A 332 -5.91 -13.82 13.62
C GLU A 332 -6.12 -15.10 14.44
N GLY A 333 -6.04 -16.28 13.81
CA GLY A 333 -6.25 -17.57 14.50
C GLY A 333 -7.64 -17.85 15.08
N LEU A 334 -8.58 -16.89 15.04
CA LEU A 334 -9.89 -17.05 15.65
C LEU A 334 -10.75 -18.10 14.92
N HIS A 335 -10.62 -18.21 13.60
CA HIS A 335 -11.33 -19.24 12.83
C HIS A 335 -10.85 -20.63 13.24
N GLN A 336 -9.54 -20.81 13.37
CA GLN A 336 -8.91 -22.05 13.82
C GLN A 336 -9.29 -22.38 15.27
N ALA A 337 -9.35 -21.37 16.15
CA ALA A 337 -9.83 -21.55 17.52
C ALA A 337 -11.30 -21.99 17.57
N LEU A 338 -12.14 -21.50 16.66
CA LEU A 338 -13.52 -21.94 16.52
C LEU A 338 -13.63 -23.35 15.91
N GLU A 339 -12.80 -23.67 14.91
CA GLU A 339 -12.68 -25.03 14.36
C GLU A 339 -12.25 -26.03 15.45
N ALA A 340 -11.28 -25.65 16.29
CA ALA A 340 -10.83 -26.43 17.44
C ALA A 340 -11.92 -26.58 18.52
N LYS A 341 -12.63 -25.49 18.85
CA LYS A 341 -13.77 -25.49 19.78
C LYS A 341 -14.86 -26.47 19.34
N GLU A 342 -15.18 -26.48 18.06
CA GLU A 342 -16.21 -27.36 17.47
C GLU A 342 -15.68 -28.77 17.13
N ARG A 343 -14.39 -29.03 17.35
CA ARG A 343 -13.71 -30.30 17.08
C ARG A 343 -13.81 -30.75 15.62
N ILE A 344 -13.71 -29.82 14.70
CA ILE A 344 -13.62 -30.08 13.27
C ILE A 344 -12.17 -29.99 12.78
N GLU A 345 -11.92 -30.39 11.54
CA GLU A 345 -10.60 -30.30 10.93
C GLU A 345 -10.15 -28.83 10.89
N ILE A 346 -9.05 -28.52 11.56
CA ILE A 346 -8.49 -27.18 11.63
C ILE A 346 -7.69 -26.95 10.36
N LYS A 347 -8.06 -25.93 9.60
CA LYS A 347 -7.36 -25.57 8.37
C LYS A 347 -6.14 -24.72 8.71
N ASP A 348 -5.05 -24.93 7.98
CA ASP A 348 -3.80 -24.20 8.21
C ASP A 348 -4.03 -22.68 8.21
N GLU A 349 -3.34 -22.01 9.14
CA GLU A 349 -3.37 -20.56 9.26
C GLU A 349 -2.52 -19.92 8.16
N ASN A 350 -2.87 -18.70 7.76
CA ASN A 350 -2.01 -17.89 6.92
C ASN A 350 -1.14 -17.03 7.82
N GLN A 351 0.19 -17.14 7.67
CA GLN A 351 1.15 -16.28 8.34
C GLN A 351 1.63 -15.16 7.41
N THR A 352 2.04 -14.03 7.98
CA THR A 352 2.72 -12.96 7.24
C THR A 352 4.08 -13.44 6.75
N LEU A 353 4.30 -13.41 5.44
CA LEU A 353 5.58 -13.74 4.81
C LEU A 353 6.41 -12.49 4.53
N ALA A 354 5.74 -11.40 4.16
CA ALA A 354 6.35 -10.11 3.92
C ALA A 354 5.31 -9.01 4.14
N THR A 355 5.73 -7.89 4.70
CA THR A 355 4.86 -6.73 4.94
C THR A 355 5.65 -5.44 4.74
N ILE A 356 4.99 -4.37 4.29
CA ILE A 356 5.52 -3.00 4.30
C ILE A 356 4.39 -1.98 4.33
N THR A 357 4.54 -0.91 5.10
CA THR A 357 3.63 0.24 4.99
C THR A 357 3.92 1.07 3.74
N LEU A 358 2.91 1.69 3.14
CA LEU A 358 3.12 2.61 2.01
C LEU A 358 4.08 3.74 2.40
N GLN A 359 4.01 4.20 3.64
CA GLN A 359 4.93 5.17 4.24
C GLN A 359 6.39 4.75 4.07
N ASN A 360 6.76 3.58 4.58
CA ASN A 360 8.13 3.09 4.52
C ASN A 360 8.55 2.68 3.10
N TYR A 361 7.62 2.18 2.29
CA TYR A 361 7.88 1.90 0.88
C TYR A 361 8.30 3.16 0.11
N PHE A 362 7.52 4.24 0.20
CA PHE A 362 7.84 5.48 -0.52
C PHE A 362 9.06 6.22 0.04
N ARG A 363 9.43 5.98 1.31
CA ARG A 363 10.69 6.48 1.91
C ARG A 363 11.95 5.82 1.33
N LEU A 364 11.83 4.72 0.59
CA LEU A 364 12.96 4.09 -0.12
C LEU A 364 13.46 4.94 -1.29
N TYR A 365 12.61 5.80 -1.86
CA TYR A 365 12.98 6.58 -3.03
C TYR A 365 13.99 7.67 -2.71
N SER A 366 15.04 7.78 -3.51
CA SER A 366 16.04 8.85 -3.38
C SER A 366 15.40 10.24 -3.51
N ARG A 367 14.35 10.35 -4.34
CA ARG A 367 13.52 11.54 -4.46
C ARG A 367 12.06 11.15 -4.65
N LEU A 368 11.20 11.71 -3.80
CA LEU A 368 9.76 11.52 -3.85
C LEU A 368 9.09 12.85 -4.20
N SER A 369 8.05 12.82 -5.01
CA SER A 369 7.22 13.97 -5.35
C SER A 369 5.78 13.53 -5.57
N GLY A 370 4.85 14.47 -5.61
CA GLY A 370 3.47 14.13 -5.88
C GLY A 370 2.61 15.30 -6.32
N MET A 371 1.43 15.01 -6.82
CA MET A 371 0.49 16.04 -7.28
C MET A 371 -0.91 15.69 -6.84
N THR A 372 -1.68 16.72 -6.52
CA THR A 372 -3.10 16.58 -6.15
C THR A 372 -3.78 17.95 -6.21
N GLY A 373 -5.11 17.97 -6.17
CA GLY A 373 -5.86 19.22 -6.03
C GLY A 373 -5.98 19.73 -4.60
N THR A 374 -5.61 18.92 -3.60
CA THR A 374 -6.00 19.17 -2.20
C THR A 374 -4.98 18.64 -1.18
N ALA A 375 -3.73 19.12 -1.20
CA ALA A 375 -2.67 18.68 -0.27
C ALA A 375 -2.43 19.63 0.92
N MET A 376 -2.80 20.90 0.83
CA MET A 376 -2.43 21.93 1.82
C MET A 376 -2.95 21.65 3.22
N THR A 377 -4.07 20.94 3.37
CA THR A 377 -4.60 20.56 4.68
C THR A 377 -3.70 19.56 5.40
N GLU A 378 -3.05 18.67 4.65
CA GLU A 378 -2.18 17.61 5.18
C GLU A 378 -0.68 17.94 5.08
N ALA A 379 -0.33 19.19 4.77
CA ALA A 379 1.05 19.61 4.56
C ALA A 379 1.99 19.26 5.73
N SER A 380 1.48 19.32 6.96
CA SER A 380 2.23 18.93 8.15
C SER A 380 2.51 17.42 8.22
N GLU A 381 1.54 16.58 7.85
CA GLU A 381 1.68 15.12 7.82
C GLU A 381 2.67 14.70 6.72
N PHE A 382 2.54 15.26 5.52
CA PHE A 382 3.47 15.02 4.40
C PHE A 382 4.91 15.34 4.77
N TYR A 383 5.15 16.46 5.44
CA TYR A 383 6.51 16.84 5.85
C TYR A 383 7.03 15.97 7.00
N GLN A 384 6.19 15.65 7.99
CA GLN A 384 6.61 14.83 9.13
C GLN A 384 7.02 13.43 8.70
N ILE A 385 6.21 12.77 7.86
CA ILE A 385 6.40 11.38 7.44
C ILE A 385 7.38 11.27 6.25
N TYR A 386 7.15 12.06 5.20
CA TYR A 386 7.84 11.89 3.90
C TYR A 386 8.86 12.98 3.59
N LYS A 387 8.96 14.02 4.44
CA LYS A 387 9.77 15.23 4.16
C LYS A 387 9.36 15.96 2.87
N LEU A 388 8.11 15.79 2.45
CA LEU A 388 7.54 16.48 1.29
C LEU A 388 6.97 17.84 1.69
N GLY A 389 7.42 18.90 1.02
CA GLY A 389 6.78 20.21 1.10
C GLY A 389 5.56 20.28 0.17
N VAL A 390 4.54 21.07 0.52
CA VAL A 390 3.38 21.32 -0.38
C VAL A 390 3.50 22.71 -0.98
N VAL A 391 3.34 22.81 -2.29
CA VAL A 391 3.42 24.07 -3.05
C VAL A 391 2.08 24.34 -3.72
N PRO A 392 1.34 25.37 -3.27
CA PRO A 392 0.08 25.76 -3.90
C PRO A 392 0.37 26.48 -5.23
N ILE A 393 0.25 25.75 -6.34
CA ILE A 393 0.48 26.30 -7.68
C ILE A 393 -0.74 27.16 -8.07
N PRO A 394 -0.52 28.39 -8.59
CA PRO A 394 -1.62 29.22 -9.10
C PRO A 394 -2.40 28.50 -10.21
N THR A 395 -3.71 28.79 -10.31
CA THR A 395 -4.52 28.30 -11.43
C THR A 395 -4.19 29.05 -12.71
N ASN A 396 -4.32 28.39 -13.86
CA ASN A 396 -4.09 29.03 -15.17
C ASN A 396 -5.11 30.16 -15.44
N ARG A 397 -6.34 29.96 -14.97
CA ARG A 397 -7.43 30.94 -15.03
C ARG A 397 -8.06 31.15 -13.65
N GLU A 398 -8.67 32.30 -13.44
CA GLU A 398 -9.33 32.63 -12.17
C GLU A 398 -10.51 31.67 -11.91
N MET A 399 -10.64 31.18 -10.68
CA MET A 399 -11.74 30.27 -10.32
C MET A 399 -12.98 31.08 -9.94
N VAL A 400 -14.08 30.86 -10.67
CA VAL A 400 -15.35 31.58 -10.54
C VAL A 400 -16.51 30.71 -10.08
N ARG A 401 -16.25 29.46 -9.65
CA ARG A 401 -17.27 28.54 -9.12
C ARG A 401 -17.91 29.11 -7.86
N ILE A 402 -19.23 28.96 -7.75
CA ILE A 402 -20.00 29.35 -6.58
C ILE A 402 -20.16 28.12 -5.66
N ASP A 403 -19.48 28.15 -4.51
CA ASP A 403 -19.66 27.13 -3.47
C ASP A 403 -20.75 27.58 -2.49
N GLN A 404 -21.93 26.99 -2.61
CA GLN A 404 -23.11 27.31 -1.78
C GLN A 404 -22.95 26.76 -0.36
N ALA A 405 -23.66 27.36 0.59
CA ALA A 405 -23.77 26.83 1.95
C ALA A 405 -24.49 25.46 1.97
N ASP A 406 -24.14 24.63 2.95
CA ASP A 406 -24.76 23.33 3.14
C ASP A 406 -26.23 23.46 3.57
N LEU A 407 -27.10 22.59 3.04
CA LEU A 407 -28.48 22.46 3.50
C LEU A 407 -28.60 21.22 4.39
N VAL A 408 -29.04 21.40 5.63
CA VAL A 408 -29.15 20.31 6.62
C VAL A 408 -30.61 19.98 6.87
N TYR A 409 -30.95 18.70 6.80
CA TYR A 409 -32.31 18.19 7.00
C TYR A 409 -32.39 17.34 8.25
N LYS A 410 -33.60 17.20 8.79
CA LYS A 410 -33.83 16.37 9.97
C LYS A 410 -33.72 14.88 9.64
N SER A 411 -34.37 14.44 8.57
CA SER A 411 -34.39 13.04 8.13
C SER A 411 -33.71 12.85 6.79
N GLU A 412 -33.24 11.63 6.56
CA GLU A 412 -32.62 11.24 5.30
C GLU A 412 -33.62 11.26 4.14
N ILE A 413 -34.88 10.89 4.40
CA ILE A 413 -35.96 10.94 3.40
C ILE A 413 -36.22 12.40 2.98
N GLY A 414 -36.29 13.33 3.94
CA GLY A 414 -36.43 14.76 3.66
C GLY A 414 -35.27 15.31 2.82
N LYS A 415 -34.04 14.93 3.18
CA LYS A 415 -32.83 15.22 2.39
C LYS A 415 -32.96 14.75 0.94
N PHE A 416 -33.26 13.47 0.71
CA PHE A 416 -33.34 12.91 -0.66
C PHE A 416 -34.49 13.49 -1.48
N ALA A 417 -35.62 13.83 -0.86
CA ALA A 417 -36.69 14.54 -1.53
C ALA A 417 -36.23 15.92 -2.02
N ALA A 418 -35.52 16.68 -1.18
CA ALA A 418 -34.98 17.99 -1.56
C ALA A 418 -33.89 17.90 -2.64
N VAL A 419 -32.97 16.94 -2.51
CA VAL A 419 -31.95 16.64 -3.53
C VAL A 419 -32.61 16.33 -4.88
N THR A 420 -33.64 15.49 -4.87
CA THR A 420 -34.37 15.11 -6.10
C THR A 420 -35.05 16.32 -6.73
N ALA A 421 -35.68 17.18 -5.92
CA ALA A 421 -36.33 18.40 -6.42
C ALA A 421 -35.34 19.36 -7.10
N ASP A 422 -34.17 19.56 -6.50
CA ASP A 422 -33.10 20.40 -7.07
C ASP A 422 -32.56 19.81 -8.37
N ILE A 423 -32.27 18.51 -8.41
CA ILE A 423 -31.81 17.83 -9.63
C ILE A 423 -32.85 17.96 -10.75
N VAL A 424 -34.15 17.77 -10.46
CA VAL A 424 -35.24 17.92 -11.43
C VAL A 424 -35.28 19.35 -11.99
N GLU A 425 -35.12 20.37 -11.16
CA GLU A 425 -35.08 21.77 -11.60
C GLU A 425 -33.91 22.03 -12.55
N LYS A 426 -32.71 21.61 -12.15
CA LYS A 426 -31.46 21.79 -12.91
C LYS A 426 -31.50 21.03 -14.24
N HIS A 427 -31.95 19.78 -14.20
CA HIS A 427 -32.12 18.93 -15.38
C HIS A 427 -33.15 19.52 -16.37
N ARG A 428 -34.29 20.04 -15.90
CA ARG A 428 -35.30 20.71 -16.75
C ARG A 428 -34.75 21.95 -17.44
N LYS A 429 -33.86 22.71 -16.78
CA LYS A 429 -33.13 23.83 -17.38
C LYS A 429 -32.06 23.37 -18.37
N GLY A 430 -31.64 22.10 -18.30
CA GLY A 430 -30.60 21.50 -19.12
C GLY A 430 -29.19 21.60 -18.51
N GLN A 431 -29.07 22.07 -17.27
CA GLN A 431 -27.77 22.16 -16.59
C GLN A 431 -27.28 20.75 -16.23
N PRO A 432 -26.03 20.36 -16.56
CA PRO A 432 -25.49 19.06 -16.17
C PRO A 432 -25.27 18.99 -14.66
N VAL A 433 -25.54 17.81 -14.08
CA VAL A 433 -25.45 17.57 -12.63
C VAL A 433 -24.60 16.34 -12.34
N LEU A 434 -23.60 16.51 -11.48
CA LEU A 434 -22.86 15.42 -10.86
C LEU A 434 -23.26 15.31 -9.39
N VAL A 435 -23.74 14.13 -8.98
CA VAL A 435 -24.11 13.83 -7.60
C VAL A 435 -23.07 12.90 -6.98
N GLY A 436 -22.51 13.25 -5.83
CA GLY A 436 -21.61 12.41 -5.06
C GLY A 436 -22.31 11.83 -3.84
N THR A 437 -22.28 10.51 -3.69
CA THR A 437 -22.74 9.77 -2.51
C THR A 437 -21.58 9.08 -1.80
N VAL A 438 -21.77 8.54 -0.60
CA VAL A 438 -20.71 7.86 0.17
C VAL A 438 -20.76 6.33 0.07
N SER A 439 -21.84 5.76 -0.47
CA SER A 439 -22.00 4.31 -0.59
C SER A 439 -22.86 3.89 -1.77
N VAL A 440 -22.66 2.66 -2.25
CA VAL A 440 -23.42 2.09 -3.37
C VAL A 440 -24.91 2.01 -3.04
N GLU A 441 -25.24 1.68 -1.79
CA GLU A 441 -26.61 1.63 -1.31
C GLU A 441 -27.31 2.99 -1.47
N LYS A 442 -26.63 4.08 -1.06
CA LYS A 442 -27.16 5.45 -1.18
C LYS A 442 -27.31 5.90 -2.64
N SER A 443 -26.39 5.48 -3.50
CA SER A 443 -26.49 5.71 -4.95
C SER A 443 -27.73 5.05 -5.55
N GLU A 444 -28.00 3.78 -5.19
CA GLU A 444 -29.19 3.06 -5.67
C GLU A 444 -30.48 3.62 -5.06
N GLU A 445 -30.46 4.02 -3.79
CA GLU A 445 -31.59 4.69 -3.14
C GLU A 445 -31.95 5.99 -3.89
N LEU A 446 -30.98 6.87 -4.11
CA LEU A 446 -31.19 8.10 -4.88
C LEU A 446 -31.62 7.81 -6.33
N SER A 447 -31.05 6.79 -6.97
CA SER A 447 -31.47 6.35 -8.31
C SER A 447 -32.96 6.03 -8.36
N ALA A 448 -33.51 5.37 -7.33
CA ALA A 448 -34.94 5.08 -7.25
C ALA A 448 -35.81 6.35 -7.18
N PHE A 449 -35.40 7.36 -6.40
CA PHE A 449 -36.08 8.66 -6.35
C PHE A 449 -36.06 9.40 -7.70
N LEU A 450 -34.92 9.38 -8.40
CA LEU A 450 -34.77 9.99 -9.72
C LEU A 450 -35.59 9.27 -10.80
N ARG A 451 -35.63 7.93 -10.80
CA ARG A 451 -36.48 7.14 -11.71
C ARG A 451 -37.96 7.46 -11.50
N LYS A 452 -38.41 7.55 -10.24
CA LYS A 452 -39.79 7.93 -9.89
C LYS A 452 -40.15 9.34 -10.38
N SER A 453 -39.16 10.23 -10.47
CA SER A 453 -39.31 11.60 -10.94
C SER A 453 -39.09 11.77 -12.45
N GLY A 454 -38.82 10.68 -13.18
CA GLY A 454 -38.65 10.67 -14.63
C GLY A 454 -37.36 11.31 -15.13
N VAL A 455 -36.30 11.37 -14.29
CA VAL A 455 -34.99 11.94 -14.68
C VAL A 455 -34.06 10.82 -15.17
N PRO A 456 -33.65 10.82 -16.45
CA PRO A 456 -32.62 9.92 -16.96
C PRO A 456 -31.29 10.20 -16.27
N HIS A 457 -30.61 9.17 -15.79
CA HIS A 457 -29.33 9.32 -15.10
C HIS A 457 -28.48 8.04 -15.21
N GLU A 458 -27.19 8.21 -15.01
CA GLU A 458 -26.21 7.11 -14.93
C GLU A 458 -25.69 6.96 -13.50
N VAL A 459 -25.40 5.73 -13.07
CA VAL A 459 -24.88 5.42 -11.73
C VAL A 459 -23.51 4.76 -11.84
N LEU A 460 -22.53 5.27 -11.09
CA LEU A 460 -21.14 4.82 -11.07
C LEU A 460 -20.80 4.28 -9.69
N ASN A 461 -20.27 3.05 -9.64
CA ASN A 461 -20.09 2.29 -8.40
C ASN A 461 -18.63 1.86 -8.17
N ALA A 462 -17.65 2.45 -8.88
CA ALA A 462 -16.22 2.14 -8.79
C ALA A 462 -15.89 0.66 -9.03
N LYS A 463 -16.61 0.02 -9.96
CA LYS A 463 -16.42 -1.42 -10.31
C LYS A 463 -15.84 -1.62 -11.70
N HIS A 464 -16.13 -0.71 -12.63
CA HIS A 464 -15.73 -0.84 -14.03
C HIS A 464 -15.12 0.47 -14.53
N HIS A 465 -13.86 0.72 -14.17
CA HIS A 465 -13.19 2.01 -14.38
C HIS A 465 -13.27 2.55 -15.81
N GLU A 466 -13.04 1.70 -16.82
CA GLU A 466 -13.11 2.09 -18.23
C GLU A 466 -14.52 2.56 -18.65
N ARG A 467 -15.55 1.77 -18.32
CA ARG A 467 -16.94 2.12 -18.62
C ARG A 467 -17.38 3.37 -17.86
N GLU A 468 -16.95 3.49 -16.61
CA GLU A 468 -17.25 4.65 -15.77
C GLU A 468 -16.57 5.91 -16.30
N ALA A 469 -15.32 5.82 -16.78
CA ALA A 469 -14.63 6.91 -17.45
C ALA A 469 -15.39 7.39 -18.70
N ALA A 470 -15.90 6.47 -19.52
CA ALA A 470 -16.71 6.82 -20.70
C ALA A 470 -18.04 7.51 -20.34
N ILE A 471 -18.63 7.22 -19.17
CA ILE A 471 -19.81 7.92 -18.67
C ILE A 471 -19.43 9.32 -18.16
N ILE A 472 -18.36 9.43 -17.37
CA ILE A 472 -17.86 10.69 -16.83
C ILE A 472 -17.46 11.68 -17.92
N ALA A 473 -16.82 11.20 -18.97
CA ALA A 473 -16.44 11.98 -20.14
C ALA A 473 -17.64 12.68 -20.82
N ARG A 474 -18.86 12.19 -20.57
CA ARG A 474 -20.13 12.73 -21.11
C ARG A 474 -20.97 13.46 -20.06
N ALA A 475 -20.56 13.44 -18.79
CA ALA A 475 -21.31 14.04 -17.69
C ALA A 475 -21.44 15.58 -17.80
N GLY A 476 -20.59 16.23 -18.60
CA GLY A 476 -20.64 17.67 -18.85
C GLY A 476 -21.55 18.09 -20.01
N VAL A 477 -22.28 17.15 -20.63
CA VAL A 477 -23.22 17.43 -21.73
C VAL A 477 -24.54 17.97 -21.17
N ARG A 478 -25.20 18.87 -21.90
CA ARG A 478 -26.50 19.45 -21.55
C ARG A 478 -27.50 18.37 -21.10
N GLY A 479 -28.07 18.56 -19.91
CA GLY A 479 -29.07 17.69 -19.32
C GLY A 479 -28.54 16.37 -18.73
N ALA A 480 -27.23 16.10 -18.78
CA ALA A 480 -26.68 14.90 -18.18
C ALA A 480 -26.82 14.91 -16.65
N VAL A 481 -27.22 13.78 -16.07
CA VAL A 481 -27.26 13.56 -14.62
C VAL A 481 -26.47 12.30 -14.31
N THR A 482 -25.43 12.44 -13.50
CA THR A 482 -24.53 11.33 -13.15
C THR A 482 -24.43 11.22 -11.64
N VAL A 483 -24.70 10.03 -11.11
CA VAL A 483 -24.56 9.70 -9.68
C VAL A 483 -23.28 8.89 -9.52
N ALA A 484 -22.33 9.39 -8.72
CA ALA A 484 -21.05 8.77 -8.46
C ALA A 484 -20.94 8.38 -6.98
N THR A 485 -20.70 7.09 -6.74
CA THR A 485 -20.39 6.57 -5.41
C THR A 485 -18.96 6.92 -5.03
N ASN A 486 -18.77 7.54 -3.86
CA ASN A 486 -17.50 8.10 -3.37
C ASN A 486 -16.83 8.97 -4.44
N MET A 487 -15.79 8.43 -5.06
CA MET A 487 -15.02 9.07 -6.10
C MET A 487 -14.97 8.25 -7.39
N ALA A 488 -16.01 7.46 -7.66
CA ALA A 488 -16.17 6.79 -8.94
C ALA A 488 -16.00 7.79 -10.10
N GLY A 489 -15.22 7.41 -11.11
CA GLY A 489 -14.82 8.34 -12.17
C GLY A 489 -13.60 9.22 -11.86
N ARG A 490 -12.80 8.86 -10.85
CA ARG A 490 -11.51 9.51 -10.57
C ARG A 490 -10.59 9.44 -11.80
N GLY A 491 -9.75 10.45 -11.98
CA GLY A 491 -8.78 10.52 -13.08
C GLY A 491 -9.37 10.87 -14.45
N THR A 492 -10.71 10.93 -14.61
CA THR A 492 -11.35 11.40 -15.84
C THR A 492 -11.92 12.81 -15.66
N ASP A 493 -11.64 13.65 -16.66
CA ASP A 493 -12.03 15.05 -16.66
C ASP A 493 -13.46 15.25 -17.20
N ILE A 494 -14.28 16.02 -16.47
CA ILE A 494 -15.62 16.40 -16.92
C ILE A 494 -15.50 17.72 -17.69
N MET A 495 -15.42 17.63 -19.01
CA MET A 495 -15.41 18.80 -19.89
C MET A 495 -16.84 19.23 -20.19
N LEU A 496 -17.15 20.53 -20.04
CA LEU A 496 -18.45 21.05 -20.44
C LEU A 496 -18.61 20.89 -21.95
N GLY A 497 -19.74 20.34 -22.40
CA GLY A 497 -19.97 19.93 -23.79
C GLY A 497 -19.54 18.49 -24.11
N GLY A 498 -18.80 17.82 -23.22
CA GLY A 498 -18.31 16.43 -23.37
C GLY A 498 -16.86 16.35 -23.86
N ASN A 499 -16.26 15.15 -23.78
CA ASN A 499 -14.93 14.89 -24.33
C ASN A 499 -15.04 14.45 -25.81
N PRO A 500 -14.42 15.16 -26.77
CA PRO A 500 -14.55 14.85 -28.20
C PRO A 500 -14.17 13.42 -28.60
N GLU A 501 -13.13 12.84 -27.98
CA GLU A 501 -12.63 11.50 -28.33
C GLU A 501 -13.61 10.41 -27.89
N PHE A 502 -14.06 10.47 -26.63
CA PHE A 502 -15.09 9.55 -26.13
C PHE A 502 -16.42 9.70 -26.86
N MET A 503 -16.76 10.93 -27.28
CA MET A 503 -17.98 11.17 -28.06
C MET A 503 -17.88 10.60 -29.47
N ALA A 504 -16.71 10.69 -30.11
CA ALA A 504 -16.46 10.12 -31.43
C ALA A 504 -16.51 8.59 -31.39
N ASP A 505 -15.80 7.97 -30.45
CA ASP A 505 -15.84 6.51 -30.25
C ASP A 505 -17.27 6.02 -29.99
N PHE A 506 -17.97 6.64 -29.04
CA PHE A 506 -19.35 6.29 -28.71
C PHE A 506 -20.29 6.37 -29.92
N GLU A 507 -20.16 7.40 -30.75
CA GLU A 507 -21.02 7.59 -31.92
C GLU A 507 -20.67 6.62 -33.06
N LEU A 508 -19.39 6.26 -33.25
CA LEU A 508 -18.98 5.22 -34.19
C LEU A 508 -19.51 3.84 -33.76
N GLN A 509 -19.34 3.48 -32.49
CA GLN A 509 -19.86 2.23 -31.94
C GLN A 509 -21.39 2.17 -32.01
N ARG A 510 -22.09 3.27 -31.77
CA ARG A 510 -23.55 3.37 -31.92
C ARG A 510 -24.02 3.14 -33.36
N ARG A 511 -23.19 3.49 -34.36
CA ARG A 511 -23.43 3.18 -35.78
C ARG A 511 -23.04 1.74 -36.15
N GLY A 512 -22.55 0.95 -35.19
CA GLY A 512 -22.12 -0.43 -35.39
C GLY A 512 -20.68 -0.57 -35.89
N ILE A 513 -19.86 0.49 -35.84
CA ILE A 513 -18.46 0.47 -36.27
C ILE A 513 -17.60 0.28 -35.02
N SER A 514 -17.09 -0.94 -34.85
CA SER A 514 -16.30 -1.35 -33.67
C SER A 514 -14.81 -1.14 -33.92
N PRO A 515 -14.04 -0.55 -32.97
CA PRO A 515 -12.58 -0.48 -33.07
C PRO A 515 -11.91 -1.86 -33.05
N VAL A 516 -12.62 -2.90 -32.57
CA VAL A 516 -12.10 -4.27 -32.46
C VAL A 516 -12.60 -5.15 -33.60
N ASP A 517 -13.90 -5.11 -33.91
CA ASP A 517 -14.50 -6.01 -34.91
C ASP A 517 -14.36 -5.46 -36.35
N ASP A 518 -14.26 -4.14 -36.52
CA ASP A 518 -14.23 -3.44 -37.81
C ASP A 518 -13.12 -2.37 -37.84
N ALA A 519 -11.90 -2.72 -37.39
CA ALA A 519 -10.80 -1.78 -37.16
C ALA A 519 -10.46 -0.88 -38.38
N GLU A 520 -10.42 -1.44 -39.60
CA GLU A 520 -10.15 -0.65 -40.81
C GLU A 520 -11.24 0.40 -41.09
N ALA A 521 -12.51 0.04 -40.89
CA ALA A 521 -13.63 0.97 -41.07
C ALA A 521 -13.67 2.02 -39.96
N TYR A 522 -13.28 1.65 -38.73
CA TYR A 522 -13.15 2.56 -37.60
C TYR A 522 -12.06 3.61 -37.85
N GLU A 523 -10.85 3.18 -38.21
CA GLU A 523 -9.71 4.08 -38.50
C GLU A 523 -9.99 5.00 -39.70
N ALA A 524 -10.70 4.53 -40.71
CA ALA A 524 -11.11 5.36 -41.84
C ALA A 524 -12.15 6.42 -41.47
N ALA A 525 -13.10 6.11 -40.58
CA ALA A 525 -14.16 7.03 -40.16
C ALA A 525 -13.74 7.99 -39.03
N TRP A 526 -12.70 7.63 -38.26
CA TRP A 526 -12.26 8.36 -37.09
C TRP A 526 -11.90 9.83 -37.34
N PRO A 527 -11.09 10.21 -38.37
CA PRO A 527 -10.69 11.60 -38.60
C PRO A 527 -11.87 12.55 -38.85
N ASP A 528 -12.87 12.10 -39.60
CA ASP A 528 -14.06 12.90 -39.91
C ASP A 528 -14.98 13.01 -38.69
N GLU A 529 -15.18 11.91 -37.95
CA GLU A 529 -16.04 11.91 -36.77
C GLU A 529 -15.43 12.74 -35.62
N ILE A 530 -14.13 12.61 -35.36
CA ILE A 530 -13.47 13.42 -34.31
C ILE A 530 -13.53 14.92 -34.64
N ALA A 531 -13.37 15.31 -35.91
CA ALA A 531 -13.50 16.70 -36.33
C ALA A 531 -14.92 17.23 -36.10
N ARG A 532 -15.94 16.42 -36.43
CA ARG A 532 -17.34 16.74 -36.18
C ARG A 532 -17.64 16.88 -34.69
N GLN A 533 -17.18 15.94 -33.85
CA GLN A 533 -17.41 15.97 -32.41
C GLN A 533 -16.68 17.12 -31.74
N LYS A 534 -15.45 17.46 -32.16
CA LYS A 534 -14.75 18.67 -31.69
C LYS A 534 -15.58 19.94 -31.92
N ALA A 535 -16.17 20.10 -33.11
CA ALA A 535 -17.03 21.25 -33.39
C ALA A 535 -18.32 21.22 -32.55
N ALA A 536 -18.93 20.05 -32.37
CA ALA A 536 -20.14 19.89 -31.55
C ALA A 536 -19.89 20.19 -30.07
N VAL A 537 -18.77 19.72 -29.52
CA VAL A 537 -18.37 19.96 -28.12
C VAL A 537 -18.16 21.45 -27.87
N VAL A 538 -17.52 22.20 -28.78
CA VAL A 538 -17.34 23.66 -28.63
C VAL A 538 -18.69 24.37 -28.52
N LYS A 539 -19.65 24.02 -29.37
CA LYS A 539 -21.01 24.59 -29.29
C LYS A 539 -21.72 24.17 -28.00
N GLY A 540 -21.65 22.89 -27.63
CA GLY A 540 -22.25 22.37 -26.41
C GLY A 540 -21.65 22.99 -25.14
N HIS A 541 -20.37 23.31 -25.18
CA HIS A 541 -19.65 24.01 -24.11
C HIS A 541 -20.24 25.40 -23.88
N GLU A 542 -20.43 26.20 -24.93
CA GLU A 542 -21.07 27.52 -24.84
C GLU A 542 -22.50 27.45 -24.28
N GLU A 543 -23.28 26.45 -24.72
CA GLU A 543 -24.64 26.23 -24.20
C GLU A 543 -24.62 25.91 -22.70
N VAL A 544 -23.72 25.03 -22.26
CA VAL A 544 -23.62 24.63 -20.84
C VAL A 544 -23.09 25.76 -19.97
N ILE A 545 -22.15 26.57 -20.46
CA ILE A 545 -21.69 27.80 -19.79
C ILE A 545 -22.88 28.75 -19.55
N ALA A 546 -23.71 28.99 -20.56
CA ALA A 546 -24.89 29.85 -20.45
C ALA A 546 -25.92 29.33 -19.43
N LEU A 547 -25.93 28.02 -19.15
CA LEU A 547 -26.76 27.37 -18.14
C LEU A 547 -26.16 27.40 -16.72
N GLY A 548 -24.99 28.01 -16.54
CA GLY A 548 -24.31 28.11 -15.26
C GLY A 548 -23.23 27.04 -15.02
N GLY A 549 -22.85 26.28 -16.05
CA GLY A 549 -21.82 25.25 -15.99
C GLY A 549 -22.24 23.98 -15.24
N LEU A 550 -21.26 23.16 -14.82
CA LEU A 550 -21.52 21.92 -14.09
C LEU A 550 -22.01 22.22 -12.66
N TYR A 551 -23.13 21.63 -12.28
CA TYR A 551 -23.58 21.62 -10.89
C TYR A 551 -23.11 20.36 -10.16
N VAL A 552 -22.42 20.53 -9.03
CA VAL A 552 -21.97 19.42 -8.19
C VAL A 552 -22.77 19.38 -6.90
N LEU A 553 -23.37 18.24 -6.61
CA LEU A 553 -24.18 18.01 -5.42
C LEU A 553 -23.57 16.90 -4.57
N GLY A 554 -23.23 17.18 -3.31
CA GLY A 554 -22.87 16.16 -2.33
C GLY A 554 -24.08 15.75 -1.50
N THR A 555 -24.33 14.44 -1.30
CA THR A 555 -25.47 13.96 -0.52
C THR A 555 -25.16 13.68 0.95
N GLU A 556 -23.87 13.70 1.32
CA GLU A 556 -23.33 13.55 2.67
C GLU A 556 -21.95 14.21 2.74
N ARG A 557 -21.40 14.38 3.95
CA ARG A 557 -20.00 14.75 4.17
C ARG A 557 -19.15 13.48 4.22
N HIS A 558 -18.00 13.49 3.55
CA HIS A 558 -17.02 12.42 3.68
C HIS A 558 -16.27 12.52 5.02
N GLU A 559 -15.49 11.48 5.34
CA GLU A 559 -14.65 11.44 6.54
C GLU A 559 -13.62 12.59 6.61
N SER A 560 -13.27 13.19 5.46
CA SER A 560 -12.40 14.36 5.39
C SER A 560 -12.97 15.46 4.50
N ARG A 561 -12.70 16.71 4.88
CA ARG A 561 -13.04 17.90 4.11
C ARG A 561 -12.32 17.94 2.76
N ARG A 562 -11.16 17.27 2.69
CA ARG A 562 -10.35 17.12 1.49
C ARG A 562 -11.14 16.42 0.38
N ILE A 563 -11.72 15.26 0.67
CA ILE A 563 -12.53 14.49 -0.29
C ILE A 563 -13.76 15.30 -0.74
N ASP A 564 -14.42 16.01 0.19
CA ASP A 564 -15.52 16.90 -0.18
C ASP A 564 -15.07 18.00 -1.16
N ASN A 565 -13.88 18.57 -0.96
CA ASN A 565 -13.34 19.61 -1.85
C ASN A 565 -12.93 19.05 -3.21
N GLN A 566 -12.49 17.79 -3.28
CA GLN A 566 -12.24 17.11 -4.56
C GLN A 566 -13.54 16.92 -5.35
N LEU A 567 -14.65 16.57 -4.68
CA LEU A 567 -15.97 16.51 -5.31
C LEU A 567 -16.35 17.90 -5.85
N ARG A 568 -16.30 18.97 -5.03
CA ARG A 568 -16.55 20.36 -5.49
C ARG A 568 -15.65 20.73 -6.68
N GLY A 569 -14.38 20.33 -6.63
CA GLY A 569 -13.36 20.53 -7.66
C GLY A 569 -13.67 19.89 -9.01
N ARG A 570 -14.69 19.02 -9.10
CA ARG A 570 -15.18 18.51 -10.39
C ARG A 570 -15.84 19.61 -11.24
N SER A 571 -16.33 20.68 -10.62
CA SER A 571 -16.92 21.85 -11.30
C SER A 571 -15.99 23.07 -11.30
N GLY A 572 -16.23 24.00 -12.25
CA GLY A 572 -15.56 25.29 -12.37
C GLY A 572 -14.08 25.22 -12.76
N ARG A 573 -13.77 24.35 -13.72
CA ARG A 573 -12.41 24.08 -14.19
C ARG A 573 -11.97 25.10 -15.24
N GLN A 574 -10.68 25.44 -15.31
CA GLN A 574 -10.16 26.42 -16.28
C GLN A 574 -10.97 27.74 -16.35
N GLY A 575 -11.50 28.18 -15.20
CA GLY A 575 -12.31 29.40 -15.09
C GLY A 575 -13.74 29.29 -15.62
N ASP A 576 -14.22 28.08 -15.92
CA ASP A 576 -15.62 27.85 -16.26
C ASP A 576 -16.55 28.25 -15.10
N PRO A 577 -17.78 28.72 -15.38
CA PRO A 577 -18.80 28.84 -14.36
C PRO A 577 -19.16 27.46 -13.80
N GLY A 578 -19.69 27.48 -12.59
CA GLY A 578 -20.11 26.25 -11.93
C GLY A 578 -20.68 26.53 -10.56
N GLU A 579 -21.38 25.55 -10.02
CA GLU A 579 -21.98 25.64 -8.70
C GLU A 579 -21.73 24.34 -7.93
N SER A 580 -21.53 24.43 -6.62
CA SER A 580 -21.51 23.26 -5.75
C SER A 580 -22.35 23.45 -4.50
N ARG A 581 -22.99 22.38 -4.00
CA ARG A 581 -23.77 22.39 -2.75
C ARG A 581 -23.75 21.02 -2.09
N PHE A 582 -23.79 20.98 -0.77
CA PHE A 582 -23.97 19.75 0.01
C PHE A 582 -25.34 19.73 0.68
N TYR A 583 -25.99 18.57 0.64
CA TYR A 583 -27.24 18.26 1.31
C TYR A 583 -26.94 17.22 2.37
N LEU A 584 -27.24 17.52 3.62
CA LEU A 584 -26.87 16.70 4.77
C LEU A 584 -28.11 16.36 5.59
N SER A 585 -28.06 15.28 6.37
CA SER A 585 -29.07 14.96 7.37
C SER A 585 -28.46 14.66 8.73
N LEU A 586 -29.24 14.86 9.80
CA LEU A 586 -28.84 14.45 11.15
C LEU A 586 -28.76 12.93 11.31
N GLN A 587 -29.31 12.18 10.35
CA GLN A 587 -29.30 10.72 10.30
C GLN A 587 -28.16 10.17 9.43
N ASP A 588 -27.33 11.02 8.83
CA ASP A 588 -26.16 10.61 8.05
C ASP A 588 -25.11 9.93 8.96
N GLU A 589 -24.26 9.08 8.37
CA GLU A 589 -23.30 8.26 9.14
C GLU A 589 -22.36 9.10 10.01
N LEU A 590 -21.81 10.18 9.43
CA LEU A 590 -20.94 11.12 10.15
C LEU A 590 -21.65 11.72 11.38
N MET A 591 -22.96 11.98 11.27
CA MET A 591 -23.76 12.56 12.36
C MET A 591 -24.16 11.53 13.41
N ARG A 592 -24.36 10.26 13.03
CA ARG A 592 -24.64 9.15 13.97
C ARG A 592 -23.45 8.82 14.86
N ARG A 593 -22.22 8.97 14.36
CA ARG A 593 -20.99 8.81 15.16
C ARG A 593 -20.88 9.87 16.27
N PHE A 594 -21.67 10.95 16.20
CA PHE A 594 -21.79 11.99 17.21
C PHE A 594 -23.14 11.92 17.92
N ASN A 595 -23.28 12.61 19.06
CA ASN A 595 -24.47 12.61 19.91
C ASN A 595 -25.66 13.39 19.29
N SER A 596 -26.03 13.02 18.06
CA SER A 596 -27.11 13.56 17.22
C SER A 596 -28.48 13.49 17.90
N GLY A 597 -28.69 12.53 18.81
CA GLY A 597 -29.94 12.36 19.52
C GLY A 597 -30.37 13.57 20.37
N MET A 598 -29.43 14.36 20.91
CA MET A 598 -29.79 15.58 21.65
C MET A 598 -30.27 16.70 20.72
N VAL A 599 -29.59 16.85 19.57
CA VAL A 599 -29.93 17.85 18.55
C VAL A 599 -31.26 17.51 17.88
N GLU A 600 -31.46 16.23 17.54
CA GLU A 600 -32.71 15.75 16.95
C GLU A 600 -33.91 15.91 17.90
N ARG A 601 -33.74 15.61 19.20
CA ARG A 601 -34.78 15.83 20.23
C ARG A 601 -35.15 17.30 20.37
N PHE A 602 -34.15 18.19 20.38
CA PHE A 602 -34.36 19.63 20.44
C PHE A 602 -35.14 20.14 19.22
N LEU A 603 -34.75 19.72 18.01
CA LEU A 603 -35.38 20.15 16.77
C LEU A 603 -36.80 19.58 16.62
N THR A 604 -37.03 18.35 17.09
CA THR A 604 -38.37 17.77 17.14
C THR A 604 -39.28 18.53 18.11
N ALA A 605 -38.76 18.93 19.27
CA ALA A 605 -39.49 19.75 20.24
C ALA A 605 -39.77 21.17 19.70
N ALA A 606 -38.92 21.70 18.82
CA ALA A 606 -39.09 22.99 18.16
C ALA A 606 -40.09 22.99 16.98
N GLY A 607 -40.64 21.83 16.61
CA GLY A 607 -41.69 21.72 15.58
C GLY A 607 -41.23 21.97 14.14
N ILE A 608 -39.94 21.80 13.84
CA ILE A 608 -39.40 22.02 12.48
C ILE A 608 -39.87 20.89 11.54
N PRO A 609 -40.48 21.20 10.38
CA PRO A 609 -40.87 20.21 9.37
C PRO A 609 -39.70 19.38 8.85
N GLU A 610 -39.98 18.15 8.40
CA GLU A 610 -38.94 17.23 7.90
C GLU A 610 -38.26 17.70 6.60
N ASP A 611 -38.99 18.49 5.80
CA ASP A 611 -38.60 19.00 4.48
C ASP A 611 -38.03 20.43 4.54
N ALA A 612 -37.99 21.06 5.72
CA ALA A 612 -37.45 22.40 5.90
C ALA A 612 -35.93 22.37 6.17
N PRO A 613 -35.09 23.14 5.45
CA PRO A 613 -33.67 23.20 5.72
C PRO A 613 -33.40 23.89 7.06
N ILE A 614 -32.45 23.33 7.82
CA ILE A 614 -32.01 23.84 9.11
C ILE A 614 -30.82 24.77 8.89
N GLU A 615 -31.09 26.07 8.77
CA GLU A 615 -30.05 27.09 8.67
C GLU A 615 -29.62 27.56 10.08
N SER A 616 -28.68 26.86 10.69
CA SER A 616 -28.14 27.22 12.01
C SER A 616 -26.61 27.12 12.06
N LYS A 617 -25.96 28.23 12.46
CA LYS A 617 -24.50 28.27 12.70
C LYS A 617 -24.04 27.20 13.70
N MET A 618 -24.89 26.86 14.68
CA MET A 618 -24.59 25.82 15.67
C MET A 618 -24.46 24.44 15.00
N VAL A 619 -25.39 24.12 14.10
CA VAL A 619 -25.41 22.84 13.36
C VAL A 619 -24.22 22.75 12.39
N SER A 620 -23.95 23.81 11.63
CA SER A 620 -22.79 23.85 10.72
C SER A 620 -21.45 23.72 11.48
N ASN A 621 -21.33 24.31 12.67
CA ASN A 621 -20.14 24.16 13.51
C ASN A 621 -20.02 22.73 14.09
N ALA A 622 -21.14 22.11 14.47
CA ALA A 622 -21.16 20.72 14.93
C ALA A 622 -20.71 19.74 13.84
N ILE A 623 -21.21 19.89 12.60
CA ILE A 623 -20.79 19.09 11.44
C ILE A 623 -19.29 19.25 11.18
N ARG A 624 -18.79 20.48 11.20
CA ARG A 624 -17.35 20.75 11.03
C ARG A 624 -16.52 20.09 12.13
N SER A 625 -16.95 20.21 13.39
CA SER A 625 -16.27 19.59 14.53
C SER A 625 -16.26 18.06 14.41
N ALA A 626 -17.36 17.46 13.95
CA ALA A 626 -17.47 16.03 13.74
C ALA A 626 -16.47 15.54 12.69
N GLN A 627 -16.43 16.21 11.53
CA GLN A 627 -15.48 15.90 10.47
C GLN A 627 -14.03 16.03 10.94
N THR A 628 -13.67 17.13 11.62
CA THR A 628 -12.31 17.34 12.14
C THR A 628 -11.89 16.29 13.17
N GLN A 629 -12.81 15.78 14.00
CA GLN A 629 -12.49 14.72 14.95
C GLN A 629 -12.27 13.36 14.25
N VAL A 630 -13.03 13.05 13.20
CA VAL A 630 -12.80 11.86 12.37
C VAL A 630 -11.45 11.95 11.65
N GLU A 631 -11.12 13.12 11.08
CA GLU A 631 -9.79 13.38 10.48
C GLU A 631 -8.65 13.15 11.50
N ALA A 632 -8.78 13.69 12.71
CA ALA A 632 -7.78 13.52 13.77
C ALA A 632 -7.66 12.06 14.22
N GLN A 633 -8.77 11.32 14.30
CA GLN A 633 -8.75 9.90 14.62
C GLN A 633 -8.03 9.09 13.52
N ASN A 634 -8.35 9.35 12.26
CA ASN A 634 -7.70 8.71 11.11
C ASN A 634 -6.20 9.01 11.06
N PHE A 635 -5.81 10.25 11.37
CA PHE A 635 -4.41 10.65 11.49
C PHE A 635 -3.67 9.87 12.59
N GLU A 636 -4.24 9.76 13.79
CA GLU A 636 -3.61 9.00 14.89
C GLU A 636 -3.55 7.50 14.58
N MET A 637 -4.54 6.93 13.88
CA MET A 637 -4.48 5.54 13.40
C MET A 637 -3.28 5.32 12.46
N ARG A 638 -3.11 6.17 11.43
CA ARG A 638 -1.97 6.06 10.50
C ARG A 638 -0.63 6.22 11.19
N LYS A 639 -0.54 7.20 12.09
CA LYS A 639 0.66 7.46 12.88
C LYS A 639 1.02 6.26 13.74
N ASN A 640 0.03 5.58 14.33
CA ASN A 640 0.27 4.35 15.09
C ASN A 640 0.74 3.22 14.18
N VAL A 641 0.08 2.97 13.04
CA VAL A 641 0.52 1.95 12.05
C VAL A 641 1.97 2.18 11.64
N LEU A 642 2.34 3.43 11.31
CA LEU A 642 3.73 3.79 10.97
C LEU A 642 4.71 3.56 12.12
N LYS A 643 4.34 3.91 13.36
CA LYS A 643 5.22 3.73 14.53
C LYS A 643 5.60 2.28 14.78
N TYR A 644 4.64 1.35 14.66
CA TYR A 644 4.92 -0.08 14.80
C TYR A 644 5.75 -0.60 13.62
N ASP A 645 5.41 -0.20 12.39
CA ASP A 645 6.20 -0.60 11.21
C ASP A 645 7.60 0.03 11.19
N ASP A 646 7.85 1.19 11.78
CA ASP A 646 9.20 1.78 11.88
C ASP A 646 10.16 0.88 12.69
N VAL A 647 9.64 0.12 13.66
CA VAL A 647 10.42 -0.88 14.41
C VAL A 647 10.76 -2.07 13.49
N MET A 648 9.75 -2.62 12.81
CA MET A 648 9.93 -3.72 11.86
C MET A 648 10.80 -3.34 10.67
N ASN A 649 10.71 -2.09 10.20
CA ASN A 649 11.45 -1.60 9.06
C ASN A 649 12.96 -1.53 9.34
N ARG A 650 13.38 -1.20 10.57
CA ARG A 650 14.80 -1.27 10.96
C ARG A 650 15.34 -2.69 10.89
N GLN A 651 14.58 -3.65 11.41
CA GLN A 651 14.93 -5.07 11.37
C GLN A 651 14.97 -5.57 9.92
N ARG A 652 13.95 -5.22 9.13
CA ARG A 652 13.82 -5.56 7.72
C ARG A 652 14.97 -5.02 6.88
N GLN A 653 15.43 -3.79 7.13
CA GLN A 653 16.58 -3.22 6.41
C GLN A 653 17.85 -4.04 6.62
N VAL A 654 18.07 -4.57 7.82
CA VAL A 654 19.19 -5.48 8.09
C VAL A 654 19.01 -6.77 7.29
N ILE A 655 17.88 -7.45 7.47
CA ILE A 655 17.60 -8.75 6.84
C ILE A 655 17.61 -8.66 5.31
N TYR A 656 16.95 -7.66 4.73
CA TYR A 656 16.91 -7.47 3.28
C TYR A 656 18.26 -7.03 2.72
N GLY A 657 19.04 -6.26 3.49
CA GLY A 657 20.42 -5.92 3.16
C GLY A 657 21.30 -7.17 3.06
N GLU A 658 21.25 -8.04 4.07
CA GLU A 658 21.97 -9.32 4.09
C GLU A 658 21.57 -10.21 2.90
N ARG A 659 20.27 -10.40 2.68
CA ARG A 659 19.76 -11.16 1.52
C ARG A 659 20.29 -10.61 0.20
N ARG A 660 20.22 -9.29 0.02
CA ARG A 660 20.64 -8.65 -1.23
C ARG A 660 22.13 -8.85 -1.50
N MET A 661 22.98 -8.75 -0.47
CA MET A 661 24.41 -9.01 -0.61
C MET A 661 24.70 -10.42 -1.10
N VAL A 662 23.95 -11.40 -0.59
CA VAL A 662 24.07 -12.80 -1.00
C VAL A 662 23.58 -13.03 -2.43
N LEU A 663 22.43 -12.45 -2.80
CA LEU A 663 21.87 -12.55 -4.15
C LEU A 663 22.74 -11.88 -5.22
N GLU A 664 23.43 -10.78 -4.88
CA GLU A 664 24.37 -10.09 -5.77
C GLU A 664 25.70 -10.85 -5.94
N GLY A 665 25.86 -12.00 -5.26
CA GLY A 665 27.02 -12.87 -5.41
C GLY A 665 28.29 -12.32 -4.76
N LYS A 666 28.17 -11.40 -3.79
CA LYS A 666 29.34 -10.95 -2.99
C LYS A 666 29.97 -12.15 -2.29
N ASP A 667 31.29 -12.11 -2.13
CA ASP A 667 31.99 -13.10 -1.32
C ASP A 667 31.66 -12.87 0.15
N ILE A 668 31.02 -13.86 0.76
CA ILE A 668 30.57 -13.82 2.16
C ILE A 668 31.46 -14.68 3.07
N LYS A 669 32.67 -15.06 2.62
CA LYS A 669 33.62 -15.87 3.38
C LYS A 669 33.83 -15.38 4.79
N ASP A 670 34.27 -14.13 4.86
CA ASP A 670 34.72 -13.52 6.10
C ASP A 670 33.54 -13.37 7.05
N GLN A 671 32.36 -13.06 6.52
CA GLN A 671 31.12 -12.97 7.28
C GLN A 671 30.70 -14.33 7.88
N ILE A 672 30.75 -15.40 7.09
CA ILE A 672 30.43 -16.75 7.58
C ILE A 672 31.46 -17.19 8.63
N ALA A 673 32.75 -16.93 8.39
CA ALA A 673 33.80 -17.23 9.33
C ALA A 673 33.61 -16.48 10.66
N ASP A 674 33.20 -15.21 10.61
CA ASP A 674 32.86 -14.42 11.79
C ASP A 674 31.62 -14.97 12.52
N PHE A 675 30.57 -15.39 11.81
CA PHE A 675 29.41 -16.04 12.44
C PHE A 675 29.76 -17.32 13.17
N VAL A 676 30.61 -18.16 12.57
CA VAL A 676 31.11 -19.39 13.19
C VAL A 676 31.96 -19.05 14.42
N ARG A 677 32.89 -18.08 14.31
CA ARG A 677 33.74 -17.63 15.42
C ARG A 677 32.91 -17.10 16.59
N GLU A 678 31.92 -16.24 16.32
CA GLU A 678 31.02 -15.68 17.33
C GLU A 678 30.21 -16.77 18.02
N THR A 679 29.65 -17.71 17.25
CA THR A 679 28.88 -18.85 17.78
C THR A 679 29.74 -19.68 18.74
N LEU A 680 30.92 -20.12 18.30
CA LEU A 680 31.81 -20.95 19.13
C LEU A 680 32.29 -20.18 20.37
N SER A 681 32.59 -18.89 20.22
CA SER A 681 33.00 -18.04 21.34
C SER A 681 31.88 -17.89 22.38
N ALA A 682 30.62 -17.76 21.94
CA ALA A 682 29.46 -17.70 22.82
C ALA A 682 29.26 -19.00 23.61
N TYR A 683 29.40 -20.16 22.94
CA TYR A 683 29.33 -21.48 23.60
C TYR A 683 30.40 -21.63 24.70
N VAL A 684 31.65 -21.28 24.39
CA VAL A 684 32.75 -21.34 25.38
C VAL A 684 32.48 -20.35 26.52
N THR A 685 32.16 -19.10 26.20
CA THR A 685 31.90 -18.06 27.22
C THR A 685 30.76 -18.44 28.16
N SER A 686 29.69 -19.05 27.63
CA SER A 686 28.57 -19.53 28.43
C SER A 686 28.98 -20.70 29.33
N ALA A 687 29.74 -21.66 28.80
CA ALA A 687 30.21 -22.82 29.56
C ALA A 687 31.24 -22.46 30.65
N THR A 688 31.96 -21.34 30.47
CA THR A 688 33.00 -20.87 31.40
C THR A 688 32.57 -19.64 32.23
N ALA A 689 31.28 -19.27 32.21
CA ALA A 689 30.77 -18.07 32.86
C ALA A 689 30.86 -18.09 34.40
N GLN A 690 30.84 -19.27 35.01
CA GLN A 690 30.89 -19.47 36.45
C GLN A 690 31.95 -20.50 36.83
N GLY A 691 32.53 -20.34 38.03
CA GLY A 691 33.56 -21.24 38.55
C GLY A 691 34.94 -21.03 37.93
N TYR A 692 35.86 -21.94 38.24
CA TYR A 692 37.22 -21.98 37.68
C TYR A 692 37.35 -23.17 36.72
N GLY A 693 38.47 -23.27 35.99
CA GLY A 693 38.70 -24.34 35.00
C GLY A 693 38.44 -25.77 35.50
N GLU A 694 38.59 -26.00 36.81
CA GLU A 694 38.29 -27.28 37.46
C GLU A 694 36.78 -27.59 37.54
N ASP A 695 35.94 -26.56 37.67
CA ASP A 695 34.48 -26.64 37.84
C ASP A 695 33.71 -26.67 36.50
N TRP A 696 34.39 -26.40 35.38
CA TRP A 696 33.74 -26.33 34.07
C TRP A 696 33.33 -27.71 33.56
N ASP A 697 32.10 -27.80 33.04
CA ASP A 697 31.55 -28.98 32.38
C ASP A 697 32.01 -29.03 30.91
N LEU A 698 33.23 -29.52 30.73
CA LEU A 698 33.84 -29.68 29.41
C LEU A 698 33.18 -30.79 28.59
N GLU A 699 32.50 -31.77 29.22
CA GLU A 699 31.80 -32.84 28.49
C GLU A 699 30.59 -32.29 27.73
N THR A 700 29.77 -31.48 28.42
CA THR A 700 28.63 -30.79 27.80
C THR A 700 29.10 -29.83 26.72
N LEU A 701 30.17 -29.05 26.97
CA LEU A 701 30.75 -28.15 25.97
C LEU A 701 31.22 -28.92 24.72
N TRP A 702 31.97 -30.01 24.88
CA TRP A 702 32.44 -30.80 23.73
C TRP A 702 31.30 -31.45 22.94
N SER A 703 30.25 -31.91 23.63
CA SER A 703 29.07 -32.45 22.97
C SER A 703 28.37 -31.39 22.11
N ALA A 704 28.25 -30.16 22.63
CA ALA A 704 27.69 -29.04 21.86
C ALA A 704 28.57 -28.68 20.66
N LEU A 705 29.88 -28.52 20.85
CA LEU A 705 30.82 -28.17 19.77
C LEU A 705 30.83 -29.21 18.63
N LYS A 706 30.79 -30.51 18.96
CA LYS A 706 30.72 -31.60 17.98
C LYS A 706 29.45 -31.59 17.13
N SER A 707 28.37 -30.99 17.62
CA SER A 707 27.15 -30.83 16.83
C SER A 707 27.28 -29.71 15.78
N ILE A 708 28.21 -28.78 15.97
CA ILE A 708 28.43 -27.62 15.09
C ILE A 708 29.49 -27.95 14.05
N TYR A 709 30.64 -28.48 14.46
CA TYR A 709 31.77 -28.76 13.56
C TYR A 709 32.57 -29.99 14.02
N PRO A 710 33.38 -30.61 13.12
CA PRO A 710 34.17 -31.79 13.45
C PRO A 710 35.41 -31.43 14.27
N VAL A 711 35.25 -31.32 15.60
CA VAL A 711 36.35 -31.05 16.55
C VAL A 711 37.47 -32.08 16.39
N SER A 712 38.71 -31.62 16.18
CA SER A 712 39.84 -32.52 15.88
C SER A 712 40.59 -33.06 17.09
N PHE A 713 40.31 -32.53 18.30
CA PHE A 713 41.02 -32.87 19.53
C PHE A 713 40.07 -33.24 20.68
N THR A 714 40.62 -33.97 21.65
CA THR A 714 39.93 -34.47 22.83
C THR A 714 40.05 -33.51 24.02
N ILE A 715 39.22 -33.72 25.05
CA ILE A 715 39.27 -32.94 26.29
C ILE A 715 40.61 -33.16 27.00
N GLU A 716 41.16 -34.37 26.94
CA GLU A 716 42.44 -34.72 27.54
C GLU A 716 43.60 -33.94 26.88
N GLU A 717 43.61 -33.87 25.54
CA GLU A 717 44.62 -33.15 24.77
C GLU A 717 44.58 -31.63 25.03
N ILE A 718 43.40 -31.04 25.21
CA ILE A 718 43.30 -29.61 25.54
C ILE A 718 43.82 -29.33 26.96
N ILE A 719 43.50 -30.20 27.92
CA ILE A 719 43.98 -30.07 29.32
C ILE A 719 45.51 -30.20 29.37
N GLU A 720 46.07 -31.16 28.62
CA GLU A 720 47.52 -31.32 28.52
C GLU A 720 48.19 -30.09 27.89
N SER A 721 47.60 -29.53 26.84
CA SER A 721 48.12 -28.31 26.20
C SER A 721 48.09 -27.07 27.11
N ALA A 722 47.17 -27.04 28.09
CA ALA A 722 47.09 -26.01 29.13
C ALA A 722 47.94 -26.35 30.38
N GLY A 723 48.64 -27.48 30.38
CA GLY A 723 49.46 -27.99 31.48
C GLY A 723 48.68 -28.62 32.64
N SER A 724 47.48 -28.11 32.94
CA SER A 724 46.56 -28.71 33.92
C SER A 724 45.15 -28.14 33.75
N ARG A 725 44.15 -28.77 34.38
CA ARG A 725 42.75 -28.32 34.32
C ARG A 725 42.56 -26.91 34.91
N SER A 726 43.35 -26.53 35.91
CA SER A 726 43.37 -25.18 36.48
C SER A 726 44.10 -24.14 35.61
N GLY A 727 44.88 -24.59 34.62
CA GLY A 727 45.53 -23.74 33.62
C GLY A 727 44.60 -23.33 32.46
N LEU A 728 43.40 -23.89 32.37
CA LEU A 728 42.42 -23.53 31.35
C LEU A 728 41.87 -22.12 31.62
N SER A 729 41.97 -21.25 30.61
CA SER A 729 41.26 -19.96 30.59
C SER A 729 40.25 -19.92 29.44
N THR A 730 39.24 -19.07 29.58
CA THR A 730 38.22 -18.84 28.55
C THR A 730 38.89 -18.41 27.24
N GLU A 731 39.83 -17.48 27.29
CA GLU A 731 40.54 -16.95 26.11
C GLU A 731 41.37 -18.04 25.42
N PHE A 732 42.00 -18.93 26.20
CA PHE A 732 42.76 -20.05 25.67
C PHE A 732 41.85 -21.05 24.94
N LEU A 733 40.72 -21.42 25.57
CA LEU A 733 39.74 -22.32 24.95
C LEU A 733 39.17 -21.73 23.66
N ILE A 734 38.75 -20.46 23.68
CA ILE A 734 38.25 -19.76 22.48
C ILE A 734 39.30 -19.79 21.37
N ALA A 735 40.54 -19.39 21.66
CA ALA A 735 41.59 -19.34 20.65
C ALA A 735 41.86 -20.70 20.01
N ARG A 736 41.93 -21.77 20.81
CA ARG A 736 42.20 -23.13 20.31
C ARG A 736 41.04 -23.72 19.53
N ILE A 737 39.80 -23.51 19.98
CA ILE A 737 38.59 -24.00 19.29
C ILE A 737 38.39 -23.26 17.96
N VAL A 738 38.59 -21.94 17.94
CA VAL A 738 38.47 -21.14 16.71
C VAL A 738 39.56 -21.54 15.71
N GLU A 739 40.81 -21.70 16.15
CA GLU A 739 41.92 -22.15 15.27
C GLU A 739 41.64 -23.54 14.66
N ASP A 740 41.06 -24.45 15.45
CA ASP A 740 40.67 -25.78 14.98
C ASP A 740 39.52 -25.73 13.97
N CYS A 741 38.51 -24.91 14.25
CA CYS A 741 37.39 -24.71 13.33
C CYS A 741 37.81 -24.06 12.01
N GLU A 742 38.74 -23.10 12.04
CA GLU A 742 39.31 -22.48 10.83
C GLU A 742 40.02 -23.52 9.95
N LYS A 743 40.74 -24.48 10.56
CA LYS A 743 41.35 -25.61 9.84
C LYS A 743 40.30 -26.56 9.27
N ALA A 744 39.26 -26.89 10.02
CA ALA A 744 38.17 -27.74 9.55
C ALA A 744 37.44 -27.09 8.36
N TYR A 745 37.21 -25.78 8.42
CA TYR A 745 36.61 -25.01 7.33
C TYR A 745 37.51 -25.01 6.09
N ALA A 746 38.82 -24.75 6.24
CA ALA A 746 39.77 -24.77 5.14
C ALA A 746 39.86 -26.16 4.48
N ALA A 747 39.87 -27.25 5.27
CA ALA A 747 39.85 -28.61 4.75
C ALA A 747 38.55 -28.90 3.98
N ARG A 748 37.40 -28.39 4.46
CA ARG A 748 36.12 -28.52 3.76
C ARG A 748 36.09 -27.75 2.44
N GLU A 749 36.65 -26.54 2.41
CA GLU A 749 36.82 -25.75 1.18
C GLU A 749 37.75 -26.42 0.17
N GLU A 750 38.85 -27.04 0.63
CA GLU A 750 39.76 -27.80 -0.23
C GLU A 750 39.08 -29.04 -0.83
N ASN A 751 38.26 -29.75 -0.04
CA ASN A 751 37.53 -30.94 -0.50
C ASN A 751 36.42 -30.63 -1.52
N LEU A 752 35.71 -29.51 -1.34
CA LEU A 752 34.58 -29.12 -2.22
C LEU A 752 35.02 -28.26 -3.40
N GLY A 753 36.13 -27.53 -3.26
CA GLY A 753 36.54 -26.45 -4.15
C GLY A 753 35.90 -25.11 -3.77
N ALA A 754 36.65 -24.03 -3.99
CA ALA A 754 36.25 -22.69 -3.54
C ALA A 754 34.89 -22.23 -4.11
N GLU A 755 34.64 -22.44 -5.41
CA GLU A 755 33.40 -22.02 -6.08
C GLU A 755 32.15 -22.70 -5.49
N VAL A 756 32.23 -24.03 -5.28
CA VAL A 756 31.16 -24.84 -4.68
C VAL A 756 30.94 -24.45 -3.22
N MET A 757 32.02 -24.18 -2.47
CA MET A 757 31.94 -23.71 -1.08
C MET A 757 31.25 -22.35 -0.98
N ARG A 758 31.54 -21.40 -1.89
CA ARG A 758 30.83 -20.12 -1.96
C ARG A 758 29.33 -20.31 -2.23
N GLU A 759 28.97 -21.19 -3.17
CA GLU A 759 27.56 -21.46 -3.48
C GLU A 759 26.83 -22.10 -2.30
N LEU A 760 27.48 -23.04 -1.61
CA LEU A 760 26.96 -23.67 -0.40
C LEU A 760 26.64 -22.62 0.67
N GLU A 761 27.57 -21.73 0.97
CA GLU A 761 27.39 -20.68 1.97
C GLU A 761 26.21 -19.78 1.65
N ARG A 762 26.08 -19.36 0.39
CA ARG A 762 24.96 -18.52 -0.05
C ARG A 762 23.62 -19.22 0.14
N LYS A 763 23.53 -20.50 -0.25
CA LYS A 763 22.30 -21.29 -0.11
C LYS A 763 21.94 -21.56 1.35
N VAL A 764 22.93 -21.91 2.18
CA VAL A 764 22.74 -22.12 3.63
C VAL A 764 22.25 -20.82 4.28
N LEU A 765 22.92 -19.70 4.02
CA LEU A 765 22.56 -18.41 4.60
C LEU A 765 21.13 -18.01 4.20
N LEU A 766 20.80 -18.03 2.89
CA LEU A 766 19.46 -17.65 2.43
C LEU A 766 18.36 -18.53 3.03
N SER A 767 18.57 -19.86 3.05
CA SER A 767 17.60 -20.82 3.57
C SER A 767 17.32 -20.62 5.06
N VAL A 768 18.37 -20.49 5.88
CA VAL A 768 18.25 -20.28 7.33
C VAL A 768 17.62 -18.91 7.61
N LEU A 769 18.12 -17.86 6.97
CA LEU A 769 17.64 -16.50 7.15
C LEU A 769 16.15 -16.38 6.80
N ASP A 770 15.69 -16.94 5.68
CA ASP A 770 14.27 -16.88 5.29
C ASP A 770 13.35 -17.64 6.22
N ARG A 771 13.77 -18.81 6.70
CA ARG A 771 12.95 -19.56 7.65
C ARG A 771 12.86 -18.84 8.99
N LYS A 772 13.98 -18.39 9.54
CA LYS A 772 14.04 -17.66 10.82
C LYS A 772 13.34 -16.30 10.75
N TRP A 773 13.47 -15.58 9.64
CA TRP A 773 12.75 -14.32 9.45
C TRP A 773 11.23 -14.51 9.39
N ARG A 774 10.75 -15.55 8.70
CA ARG A 774 9.30 -15.86 8.68
C ARG A 774 8.76 -16.26 10.04
N GLU A 775 9.52 -17.07 10.80
CA GLU A 775 9.20 -17.38 12.21
C GLU A 775 9.12 -16.09 13.03
N HIS A 776 10.08 -15.19 12.88
CA HIS A 776 10.08 -13.89 13.58
C HIS A 776 8.92 -12.98 13.18
N LEU A 777 8.56 -12.90 11.90
CA LEU A 777 7.38 -12.13 11.47
C LEU A 777 6.10 -12.63 12.14
N TYR A 778 5.95 -13.95 12.26
CA TYR A 778 4.84 -14.57 12.97
C TYR A 778 4.83 -14.12 14.44
N GLU A 779 5.94 -14.26 15.16
CA GLU A 779 6.07 -13.81 16.56
C GLU A 779 5.76 -12.32 16.74
N MET A 780 6.22 -11.48 15.81
CA MET A 780 6.00 -10.04 15.85
C MET A 780 4.54 -9.65 15.64
N ASP A 781 3.79 -10.37 14.78
CA ASP A 781 2.36 -10.17 14.61
C ASP A 781 1.62 -10.44 15.95
N TYR A 782 1.94 -11.56 16.63
CA TYR A 782 1.37 -11.86 17.96
C TYR A 782 1.77 -10.84 19.03
N LEU A 783 3.03 -10.40 19.03
CA LEU A 783 3.50 -9.39 19.97
C LEU A 783 2.72 -8.08 19.77
N GLN A 784 2.51 -7.65 18.53
CA GLN A 784 1.78 -6.42 18.22
C GLN A 784 0.32 -6.48 18.71
N GLU A 785 -0.35 -7.63 18.58
CA GLU A 785 -1.71 -7.82 19.09
C GLU A 785 -1.77 -7.83 20.63
N GLY A 786 -0.82 -8.52 21.27
CA GLY A 786 -0.77 -8.68 22.72
C GLY A 786 -0.34 -7.43 23.49
N ILE A 787 0.45 -6.55 22.88
CA ILE A 787 1.06 -5.40 23.56
C ILE A 787 0.02 -4.37 24.05
N GLY A 788 -1.13 -4.29 23.37
CA GLY A 788 -2.21 -3.37 23.73
C GLY A 788 -2.78 -3.62 25.12
N LEU A 789 -2.75 -4.87 25.60
CA LEU A 789 -3.22 -5.25 26.93
C LEU A 789 -2.31 -4.72 28.05
N ARG A 790 -1.04 -4.44 27.75
CA ARG A 790 -0.07 -3.92 28.71
C ARG A 790 -0.21 -2.41 28.97
N ALA A 791 -0.98 -1.71 28.14
CA ALA A 791 -1.34 -0.30 28.35
C ALA A 791 -2.07 -0.06 29.70
N MET A 792 -2.68 -1.11 30.27
CA MET A 792 -3.33 -1.06 31.59
C MET A 792 -2.36 -0.78 32.74
N ALA A 793 -1.04 -1.02 32.56
CA ALA A 793 -0.02 -0.86 33.60
C ALA A 793 0.72 0.50 33.56
N GLN A 794 0.16 1.54 32.92
CA GLN A 794 0.79 2.87 32.74
C GLN A 794 2.14 2.88 32.00
N ARG A 795 2.50 1.79 31.29
CA ARG A 795 3.67 1.76 30.40
C ARG A 795 3.25 2.07 28.96
N ASP A 796 4.11 2.76 28.22
CA ASP A 796 3.87 3.04 26.79
C ASP A 796 4.01 1.73 25.98
N PRO A 797 2.94 1.24 25.34
CA PRO A 797 2.97 -0.02 24.59
C PRO A 797 4.01 -0.03 23.47
N LEU A 798 4.28 1.12 22.83
CA LEU A 798 5.26 1.19 21.74
C LEU A 798 6.69 0.96 22.26
N VAL A 799 7.01 1.45 23.46
CA VAL A 799 8.33 1.26 24.07
C VAL A 799 8.54 -0.20 24.44
N GLU A 800 7.52 -0.85 25.00
CA GLU A 800 7.59 -2.28 25.32
C GLU A 800 7.69 -3.13 24.05
N TYR A 801 6.91 -2.81 23.00
CA TYR A 801 7.02 -3.45 21.69
C TYR A 801 8.42 -3.30 21.08
N GLN A 802 9.04 -2.12 21.20
CA GLN A 802 10.41 -1.88 20.74
C GLN A 802 11.44 -2.72 21.50
N ARG A 803 11.30 -2.82 22.83
CA ARG A 803 12.22 -3.59 23.67
C ARG A 803 12.11 -5.09 23.36
N GLU A 804 10.90 -5.65 23.44
CA GLU A 804 10.67 -7.07 23.20
C GLU A 804 10.90 -7.46 21.75
N GLY A 805 10.50 -6.62 20.80
CA GLY A 805 10.79 -6.85 19.39
C GLY A 805 12.29 -6.84 19.09
N TYR A 806 13.09 -6.05 19.81
CA TYR A 806 14.56 -6.08 19.70
C TYR A 806 15.16 -7.35 20.33
N GLU A 807 14.67 -7.76 21.51
CA GLU A 807 15.10 -9.01 22.16
C GLU A 807 14.83 -10.23 21.28
N LEU A 808 13.62 -10.32 20.69
CA LEU A 808 13.26 -11.37 19.72
C LEU A 808 14.15 -11.33 18.47
N PHE A 809 14.43 -10.12 17.95
CA PHE A 809 15.29 -9.97 16.78
C PHE A 809 16.74 -10.38 17.06
N SER A 810 17.29 -10.01 18.22
CA SER A 810 18.63 -10.44 18.64
C SER A 810 18.69 -11.96 18.80
N ALA A 811 17.72 -12.57 19.48
CA ALA A 811 17.64 -14.02 19.63
C ALA A 811 17.51 -14.74 18.27
N MET A 812 16.72 -14.19 17.34
CA MET A 812 16.63 -14.69 15.98
C MET A 812 17.99 -14.62 15.26
N MET A 813 18.70 -13.50 15.35
CA MET A 813 20.01 -13.34 14.72
C MET A 813 21.05 -14.32 15.28
N ASP A 814 21.06 -14.54 16.60
CA ASP A 814 21.96 -15.52 17.22
C ASP A 814 21.63 -16.94 16.77
N ALA A 815 20.34 -17.29 16.71
CA ALA A 815 19.89 -18.59 16.18
C ALA A 815 20.24 -18.78 14.70
N ILE A 816 20.19 -17.71 13.88
CA ILE A 816 20.63 -17.75 12.49
C ILE A 816 22.12 -18.09 12.40
N LYS A 817 22.97 -17.40 13.17
CA LYS A 817 24.43 -17.64 13.17
C LYS A 817 24.76 -19.07 13.57
N GLU A 818 24.13 -19.55 14.64
CA GLU A 818 24.34 -20.89 15.16
C GLU A 818 23.96 -21.96 14.14
N GLU A 819 22.78 -21.82 13.52
CA GLU A 819 22.30 -22.80 12.56
C GLU A 819 23.10 -22.78 11.25
N ILE A 820 23.54 -21.60 10.80
CA ILE A 820 24.48 -21.48 9.67
C ILE A 820 25.78 -22.22 9.98
N ALA A 821 26.35 -22.02 11.17
CA ALA A 821 27.58 -22.68 11.58
C ALA A 821 27.42 -24.21 11.56
N GLY A 822 26.32 -24.73 12.11
CA GLY A 822 26.06 -26.18 12.12
C GLY A 822 25.79 -26.78 10.74
N LEU A 823 24.96 -26.14 9.91
CA LEU A 823 24.63 -26.66 8.58
C LEU A 823 25.83 -26.66 7.65
N LEU A 824 26.70 -25.67 7.76
CA LEU A 824 27.86 -25.54 6.88
C LEU A 824 28.78 -26.78 6.93
N PHE A 825 29.02 -27.33 8.11
CA PHE A 825 29.89 -28.50 8.30
C PHE A 825 29.19 -29.85 8.15
N ASN A 826 27.89 -29.92 8.43
CA ASN A 826 27.19 -31.21 8.55
C ASN A 826 26.36 -31.59 7.33
N ILE A 827 26.10 -30.65 6.41
CA ILE A 827 25.26 -30.95 5.26
C ILE A 827 25.97 -31.86 4.25
N GLU A 828 25.30 -32.94 3.86
CA GLU A 828 25.75 -33.82 2.78
C GLU A 828 25.40 -33.18 1.42
N ILE A 829 26.40 -33.05 0.56
CA ILE A 829 26.28 -32.34 -0.72
C ILE A 829 26.35 -33.34 -1.86
N THR A 830 25.42 -33.21 -2.80
CA THR A 830 25.49 -33.86 -4.12
C THR A 830 25.79 -32.80 -5.17
N ILE A 831 26.90 -32.97 -5.90
CA ILE A 831 27.34 -32.03 -6.94
C ILE A 831 26.77 -32.48 -8.29
N GLU A 832 25.93 -31.65 -8.93
CA GLU A 832 25.54 -31.88 -10.32
C GLU A 832 26.67 -31.44 -11.27
N SER A 833 27.31 -32.41 -11.90
CA SER A 833 28.56 -32.24 -12.69
C SER A 833 28.46 -31.33 -13.92
N THR A 834 27.26 -30.89 -14.31
CA THR A 834 27.02 -30.07 -15.51
C THR A 834 26.80 -28.59 -15.23
N SER A 835 26.55 -28.17 -13.99
CA SER A 835 26.16 -26.79 -13.66
C SER A 835 26.78 -26.24 -12.37
N ASN A 836 27.74 -26.95 -11.75
CA ASN A 836 28.33 -26.64 -10.43
C ASN A 836 27.30 -26.43 -9.31
N THR A 837 26.04 -26.82 -9.55
CA THR A 837 24.92 -26.49 -8.65
C THR A 837 24.92 -27.42 -7.44
N VAL A 838 24.90 -26.83 -6.25
CA VAL A 838 24.88 -27.55 -4.97
C VAL A 838 23.46 -27.98 -4.62
N THR A 839 23.23 -29.28 -4.45
CA THR A 839 21.95 -29.83 -3.95
C THR A 839 22.18 -30.65 -2.68
N GLY A 840 21.26 -30.55 -1.72
CA GLY A 840 21.34 -31.24 -0.44
C GLY A 840 20.01 -31.21 0.30
N ALA A 841 19.75 -32.23 1.13
CA ALA A 841 18.52 -32.30 1.92
C ALA A 841 18.44 -31.08 2.87
N GLY A 842 17.40 -30.25 2.71
CA GLY A 842 17.23 -29.00 3.47
C GLY A 842 17.76 -27.73 2.77
N LEU A 843 18.46 -27.85 1.64
CA LEU A 843 18.87 -26.73 0.76
C LEU A 843 17.96 -26.57 -0.47
N GLU A 844 16.97 -27.44 -0.63
CA GLU A 844 16.03 -27.37 -1.74
C GLU A 844 15.22 -26.08 -1.65
N ALA A 845 15.32 -25.26 -2.70
CA ALA A 845 14.38 -24.18 -2.94
C ALA A 845 12.99 -24.83 -3.10
N LYS A 846 12.19 -24.84 -2.04
CA LYS A 846 10.76 -25.00 -2.22
C LYS A 846 10.26 -23.66 -2.76
N PRO A 847 9.96 -23.54 -4.07
CA PRO A 847 9.30 -22.33 -4.54
C PRO A 847 8.09 -22.09 -3.66
N LEU A 848 7.93 -20.85 -3.20
CA LEU A 848 6.72 -20.44 -2.49
C LEU A 848 5.54 -20.97 -3.28
N PRO A 849 4.62 -21.73 -2.67
CA PRO A 849 3.49 -22.25 -3.41
C PRO A 849 2.73 -21.06 -3.99
N THR A 850 2.73 -20.93 -5.32
CA THR A 850 1.97 -19.90 -6.04
C THR A 850 0.47 -20.05 -5.82
N THR A 851 0.06 -21.22 -5.31
CA THR A 851 -1.29 -21.53 -4.86
C THR A 851 -1.39 -21.33 -3.34
N GLY A 852 -2.27 -20.41 -2.91
CA GLY A 852 -2.57 -20.17 -1.49
C GLY A 852 -2.02 -18.86 -0.92
N LEU A 853 -1.22 -18.08 -1.67
CA LEU A 853 -0.82 -16.74 -1.26
C LEU A 853 -2.01 -15.78 -1.24
N GLN A 854 -2.13 -14.99 -0.18
CA GLN A 854 -3.12 -13.93 -0.03
C GLN A 854 -2.43 -12.57 -0.02
N TYR A 855 -2.89 -11.69 -0.90
CA TYR A 855 -2.45 -10.32 -1.00
C TYR A 855 -3.48 -9.42 -0.33
N THR A 856 -3.01 -8.60 0.59
CA THR A 856 -3.85 -7.68 1.36
C THR A 856 -3.34 -6.26 1.18
N ALA A 857 -4.21 -5.38 0.71
CA ALA A 857 -3.95 -3.97 0.50
C ALA A 857 -5.23 -3.14 0.68
N ALA A 858 -5.09 -1.82 0.77
CA ALA A 858 -6.21 -0.90 0.61
C ALA A 858 -6.63 -0.84 -0.87
N ASP A 859 -7.95 -0.78 -1.12
CA ASP A 859 -8.48 -0.34 -2.41
C ASP A 859 -8.56 1.19 -2.49
N GLU A 860 -9.02 1.74 -3.63
CA GLU A 860 -9.16 3.19 -3.85
C GLU A 860 -10.08 3.90 -2.84
N THR A 861 -10.90 3.15 -2.12
CA THR A 861 -11.79 3.68 -1.06
C THR A 861 -11.14 3.60 0.32
N GLY A 862 -9.91 3.06 0.40
CA GLY A 862 -9.16 2.82 1.62
C GLY A 862 -9.66 1.63 2.41
N VAL A 863 -10.49 0.76 1.81
CA VAL A 863 -11.02 -0.45 2.45
C VAL A 863 -10.03 -1.60 2.23
N LYS A 864 -9.77 -2.37 3.30
CA LYS A 864 -8.91 -3.56 3.26
C LYS A 864 -9.57 -4.63 2.39
N THR A 865 -8.93 -4.99 1.28
CA THR A 865 -9.38 -6.08 0.42
C THR A 865 -8.41 -7.26 0.55
N THR A 866 -8.97 -8.46 0.68
CA THR A 866 -8.23 -9.73 0.65
C THR A 866 -8.47 -10.36 -0.71
N GLY A 867 -7.41 -10.57 -1.49
CA GLY A 867 -7.50 -11.04 -2.86
C GLY A 867 -8.08 -12.46 -2.99
N GLU A 868 -9.39 -12.59 -3.06
CA GLU A 868 -10.03 -13.71 -3.73
C GLU A 868 -10.34 -13.32 -5.18
N VAL A 869 -9.84 -14.12 -6.13
CA VAL A 869 -10.15 -13.95 -7.55
C VAL A 869 -11.66 -14.06 -7.71
N SER A 870 -12.31 -12.96 -8.11
CA SER A 870 -13.74 -12.92 -8.38
C SER A 870 -14.11 -14.09 -9.30
N ARG A 871 -15.15 -14.85 -8.92
CA ARG A 871 -15.66 -16.00 -9.70
C ARG A 871 -15.89 -15.68 -11.18
N ASN A 872 -16.12 -14.40 -11.52
CA ASN A 872 -16.36 -13.95 -12.89
C ASN A 872 -15.14 -13.31 -13.59
N ALA A 873 -14.02 -13.09 -12.88
CA ALA A 873 -12.80 -12.56 -13.45
C ALA A 873 -12.11 -13.59 -14.36
N PRO A 874 -11.25 -13.18 -15.32
CA PRO A 874 -10.38 -14.09 -16.06
C PRO A 874 -9.55 -14.95 -15.11
N CYS A 875 -9.41 -16.24 -15.44
CA CYS A 875 -8.69 -17.17 -14.59
C CYS A 875 -7.18 -16.85 -14.62
N PRO A 876 -6.49 -16.75 -13.46
CA PRO A 876 -5.07 -16.37 -13.38
C PRO A 876 -4.10 -17.31 -14.11
N CYS A 877 -4.56 -18.50 -14.50
CA CYS A 877 -3.77 -19.47 -15.26
C CYS A 877 -3.66 -19.14 -16.77
N GLY A 878 -4.14 -17.98 -17.21
CA GLY A 878 -4.07 -17.56 -18.62
C GLY A 878 -5.02 -18.31 -19.57
N SER A 879 -6.01 -19.05 -19.06
CA SER A 879 -6.88 -19.90 -19.90
C SER A 879 -7.94 -19.15 -20.72
N GLY A 880 -8.06 -17.83 -20.56
CA GLY A 880 -9.13 -17.02 -21.16
C GLY A 880 -10.54 -17.31 -20.62
N ARG A 881 -10.70 -18.27 -19.70
CA ARG A 881 -11.98 -18.63 -19.07
C ARG A 881 -12.19 -17.84 -17.79
N LYS A 882 -13.45 -17.60 -17.40
CA LYS A 882 -13.77 -17.05 -16.08
C LYS A 882 -13.32 -18.02 -14.98
N PHE A 883 -12.83 -17.50 -13.85
CA PHE A 883 -12.29 -18.29 -12.73
C PHE A 883 -13.25 -19.43 -12.32
N LYS A 884 -14.55 -19.17 -12.20
CA LYS A 884 -15.59 -20.18 -11.91
C LYS A 884 -15.77 -21.31 -12.93
N ARG A 885 -15.20 -21.16 -14.14
CA ARG A 885 -15.23 -22.14 -15.23
C ARG A 885 -13.86 -22.77 -15.48
N CYS A 886 -12.91 -22.51 -14.58
CA CYS A 886 -11.56 -23.04 -14.60
C CYS A 886 -11.17 -23.43 -13.17
N HIS A 887 -10.21 -22.77 -12.55
CA HIS A 887 -9.71 -23.16 -11.21
C HIS A 887 -10.70 -22.92 -10.05
N GLY A 888 -11.75 -22.13 -10.25
CA GLY A 888 -12.87 -21.96 -9.32
C GLY A 888 -14.06 -22.89 -9.60
N ALA A 889 -13.86 -23.95 -10.38
CA ALA A 889 -14.84 -25.01 -10.60
C ALA A 889 -14.70 -26.09 -9.50
N ALA A 890 -15.11 -25.72 -8.29
CA ALA A 890 -15.48 -26.67 -7.24
C ALA A 890 -16.96 -26.43 -6.89
#